data_AF-A0A914AX41-F1
#
_entry.id   AF-A0A914AX41-F1
#
_cell.length_a   1.000
_cell.length_b   1.000
_cell.length_c   1.000
_cell.angle_alpha   90.00
_cell.angle_beta   90.00
_cell.angle_gamma   90.00
#
_symmetry.space_group_name_H-M   'P 1'
#
loop_
_entity.id
_entity.type
_entity.pdbx_description
1 polymer ?
#
loop_
_entity_poly.entity_id
_entity_poly.type
_entity_poly.pdbx_seq_one_letter_code
_entity_poly.pdbx_strand_id
1 'polypeptide(L)'
;MLSLIARCVLHQLQRTTLTRGAGEWVTVAGSGSAPTILAWIAALWCDYNSSRMDSRRAVCAVFVLYLAASLQLTSCQDLTGCGGSKGCYRHPSDCTGDNCIAFVTWENVGDGRTRFSMRASQTENLAWVAVGLRPESVPAGMVPADVYVCTKDGTGVERSENILTDAGRWNSVARYIPDNSVTTELLSYADNVISCVFTRIASIATGDATFYDISGDNAYYLLLAVGNGINADGTINSTYHAARRETPIALKLQSDFVVPPEPELLGCGTTRGCFRQPPTCEGDDCTAFLTWENTADGQTQFALRASLNGSLSWVAFGLRPAATTEGMSPADVYACTRNSEVKRSENVSPYDSAARVIPANTVTPSLAVYYTIPNFVTVIECVFTRKASLAGDATFYDISGDNAYYLLMAIGLDINADGTIAGKIHSQRWPAANALKLQSEFALPTPPPATPKPGGDLVGCGETKGCFSQPTGCSGSNCQAYVTWQGLQDGQVRFVMMGQAQGWVAFGLRRSNINNGMSPADVYACTSDREVKRSENVSPLNSEARVIPADTLTLETIQFENNAITCTFTRQPFLQGDDTFYNISGDNAYYVLMAIGASINADGTIGGNRHTDRWSTTETQKLTEFGAATGEPDPVGLAKAHASLMMIAWIGFASIGITLARFFKPLWPDSKLLGQKVWFTIHRACMVSCLLCFCAAFILIFVYKRGFVDTGNAVTVAHAICGIIVTCLGIANPIMAIFRPHPGTPKRPIFNWAHWSVGTLAHLLGLVTVFLGIGYQTSLLSGLASYSFFIMLAFVIFHVVMWVLFEVMGRMAESKVAVKPALPQQPDTDPNPDEPGRSNDMPLKTAGGDSNQQLANTDTEPPAGAAAKMILLCIYVVGVVAFLICLVVFVGLA
;
A
#
# COMPACT_ATOMS: atom_id res chain seq x y z
N MET A 1 -6.09 3.36 38.33
CA MET A 1 -4.85 4.11 38.01
C MET A 1 -5.14 5.35 37.16
N LEU A 2 -5.77 5.20 35.98
CA LEU A 2 -6.13 6.31 35.07
C LEU A 2 -6.94 7.46 35.73
N SER A 3 -7.90 7.18 36.62
CA SER A 3 -8.67 8.25 37.28
C SER A 3 -7.88 9.10 38.29
N LEU A 4 -6.79 8.58 38.87
CA LEU A 4 -5.86 9.40 39.69
C LEU A 4 -5.00 10.32 38.81
N ILE A 5 -4.63 9.86 37.62
CA ILE A 5 -3.84 10.63 36.66
C ILE A 5 -4.67 11.82 36.15
N ALA A 6 -5.93 11.59 35.77
CA ALA A 6 -6.86 12.64 35.34
C ALA A 6 -7.05 13.76 36.39
N ARG A 7 -7.21 13.40 37.67
CA ARG A 7 -7.35 14.39 38.77
C ARG A 7 -6.06 15.18 39.04
N CYS A 8 -4.89 14.56 38.84
CA CYS A 8 -3.60 15.23 38.98
C CYS A 8 -3.35 16.26 37.87
N VAL A 9 -3.78 15.95 36.64
CA VAL A 9 -3.69 16.86 35.47
C VAL A 9 -4.63 18.06 35.63
N LEU A 10 -5.90 17.85 36.02
CA LEU A 10 -6.84 18.95 36.25
C LEU A 10 -6.36 19.95 37.33
N HIS A 11 -5.81 19.42 38.43
CA HIS A 11 -5.35 20.25 39.56
C HIS A 11 -4.04 21.00 39.29
N GLN A 12 -3.28 20.63 38.25
CA GLN A 12 -2.13 21.42 37.78
C GLN A 12 -2.57 22.55 36.86
N LEU A 13 -3.46 22.26 35.89
CA LEU A 13 -3.96 23.25 34.93
C LEU A 13 -4.63 24.46 35.59
N GLN A 14 -5.37 24.25 36.69
CA GLN A 14 -6.02 25.33 37.45
C GLN A 14 -5.05 26.21 38.27
N ARG A 15 -3.79 25.79 38.49
CA ARG A 15 -2.80 26.60 39.24
C ARG A 15 -1.94 27.47 38.32
N THR A 16 -1.72 27.06 37.07
CA THR A 16 -0.93 27.83 36.10
C THR A 16 -1.63 29.08 35.57
N THR A 17 -2.96 29.19 35.69
CA THR A 17 -3.75 30.31 35.16
C THR A 17 -3.90 31.51 36.10
N LEU A 18 -3.35 31.47 37.33
CA LEU A 18 -3.57 32.50 38.35
C LEU A 18 -2.33 33.32 38.76
N THR A 19 -1.18 33.14 38.10
CA THR A 19 0.07 33.84 38.48
C THR A 19 0.83 34.43 37.28
N ARG A 20 0.22 35.41 36.60
CA ARG A 20 0.89 36.56 35.95
C ARG A 20 -0.15 37.57 35.49
N GLY A 21 -0.04 38.81 35.97
CA GLY A 21 -0.95 39.90 35.62
C GLY A 21 -0.41 40.77 34.49
N ALA A 22 -1.34 41.25 33.65
CA ALA A 22 -1.33 42.46 32.83
C ALA A 22 0.00 42.94 32.19
N GLY A 23 0.09 42.84 30.85
CA GLY A 23 1.05 43.59 30.04
C GLY A 23 1.30 42.98 28.66
N GLU A 24 0.75 43.63 27.62
CA GLU A 24 1.05 43.47 26.18
C GLU A 24 0.77 42.10 25.51
N TRP A 25 0.00 42.17 24.41
CA TRP A 25 -0.20 41.08 23.47
C TRP A 25 0.75 41.26 22.28
N VAL A 26 1.60 40.28 22.02
CA VAL A 26 2.34 40.16 20.75
C VAL A 26 1.99 38.83 20.11
N THR A 27 1.23 38.88 19.01
CA THR A 27 0.98 37.74 18.13
C THR A 27 2.22 37.48 17.28
N VAL A 28 2.91 36.36 17.49
CA VAL A 28 3.93 35.85 16.57
C VAL A 28 3.36 34.63 15.85
N ALA A 29 3.00 34.82 14.58
CA ALA A 29 2.79 33.73 13.63
C ALA A 29 4.11 33.42 12.91
N GLY A 30 4.34 32.15 12.59
CA GLY A 30 5.32 31.69 11.59
C GLY A 30 6.81 31.83 11.94
N SER A 31 7.47 30.71 12.27
CA SER A 31 8.83 30.32 11.82
C SER A 31 9.40 29.18 12.68
N GLY A 32 9.16 27.93 12.27
CA GLY A 32 9.77 26.76 12.89
C GLY A 32 11.17 26.48 12.33
N SER A 33 12.21 27.17 12.83
CA SER A 33 13.60 26.93 12.42
C SER A 33 14.39 26.17 13.50
N ALA A 34 15.25 25.25 13.04
CA ALA A 34 16.06 24.35 13.87
C ALA A 34 16.96 24.99 14.97
N PRO A 35 17.45 26.25 14.88
CA PRO A 35 18.30 26.84 15.92
C PRO A 35 17.63 26.94 17.30
N THR A 36 16.29 27.00 17.34
CA THR A 36 15.53 27.09 18.60
C THR A 36 15.68 25.85 19.48
N ILE A 37 15.82 24.66 18.89
CA ILE A 37 15.93 23.40 19.63
C ILE A 37 17.30 23.29 20.33
N LEU A 38 18.38 23.73 19.67
CA LEU A 38 19.72 23.76 20.28
C LEU A 38 19.81 24.75 21.44
N ALA A 39 19.12 25.90 21.36
CA ALA A 39 19.01 26.83 22.48
C ALA A 39 18.28 26.22 23.69
N TRP A 40 17.23 25.42 23.47
CA TRP A 40 16.54 24.68 24.52
C TRP A 40 17.37 23.53 25.11
N ILE A 41 18.14 22.81 24.28
CA ILE A 41 19.07 21.77 24.75
C ILE A 41 20.20 22.39 25.59
N ALA A 42 20.73 23.55 25.19
CA ALA A 42 21.74 24.28 25.97
C ALA A 42 21.19 24.76 27.32
N ALA A 43 19.94 25.24 27.37
CA ALA A 43 19.27 25.61 28.62
C ALA A 43 19.09 24.40 29.57
N LEU A 44 18.68 23.24 29.03
CA LEU A 44 18.56 21.99 29.78
C LEU A 44 19.93 21.44 30.26
N TRP A 45 21.01 21.65 29.49
CA TRP A 45 22.35 21.23 29.89
C TRP A 45 22.94 22.11 31.00
N CYS A 46 22.66 23.41 30.99
CA CYS A 46 22.97 24.31 32.10
C CYS A 46 22.26 23.90 33.40
N ASP A 47 20.99 23.48 33.32
CA ASP A 47 20.21 23.10 34.51
C ASP A 47 20.62 21.73 35.10
N TYR A 48 21.10 20.80 34.26
CA TYR A 48 21.64 19.50 34.68
C TYR A 48 22.82 19.60 35.66
N ASN A 49 23.60 20.69 35.58
CA ASN A 49 24.74 20.91 36.47
C ASN A 49 24.34 21.51 37.84
N SER A 50 23.04 21.82 38.05
CA SER A 50 22.48 22.20 39.35
C SER A 50 21.78 20.99 40.00
N SER A 51 22.05 20.77 41.29
CA SER A 51 21.83 19.48 41.98
C SER A 51 20.37 19.16 42.36
N ARG A 52 19.37 19.57 41.57
CA ARG A 52 17.93 19.48 41.92
C ARG A 52 16.98 19.11 40.77
N MET A 53 17.10 17.91 40.20
CA MET A 53 15.98 17.28 39.49
C MET A 53 15.69 15.87 39.96
N ASP A 54 14.42 15.64 40.31
CA ASP A 54 13.89 14.35 40.76
C ASP A 54 13.56 13.45 39.56
N SER A 55 13.92 12.17 39.65
CA SER A 55 14.05 11.24 38.51
C SER A 55 12.74 10.95 37.76
N ARG A 56 11.60 11.32 38.33
CA ARG A 56 10.27 11.23 37.70
C ARG A 56 10.04 12.29 36.60
N ARG A 57 10.74 13.42 36.64
CA ARG A 57 10.53 14.52 35.67
C ARG A 57 11.25 14.29 34.33
N ALA A 58 12.43 13.68 34.37
CA ALA A 58 13.20 13.36 33.15
C ALA A 58 12.45 12.39 32.23
N VAL A 59 11.77 11.38 32.79
CA VAL A 59 11.04 10.36 32.00
C VAL A 59 9.85 10.98 31.25
N CYS A 60 9.10 11.89 31.87
CA CYS A 60 7.99 12.58 31.18
C CYS A 60 8.48 13.51 30.07
N ALA A 61 9.61 14.21 30.26
CA ALA A 61 10.15 15.11 29.23
C ALA A 61 10.57 14.33 27.97
N VAL A 62 11.24 13.19 28.14
CA VAL A 62 11.62 12.30 27.02
C VAL A 62 10.38 11.72 26.33
N PHE A 63 9.34 11.33 27.08
CA PHE A 63 8.12 10.77 26.50
C PHE A 63 7.32 11.81 25.68
N VAL A 64 7.28 13.07 26.13
CA VAL A 64 6.63 14.18 25.40
C VAL A 64 7.44 14.59 24.17
N LEU A 65 8.78 14.62 24.25
CA LEU A 65 9.63 14.87 23.09
C LEU A 65 9.53 13.77 22.03
N TYR A 66 9.37 12.50 22.45
CA TYR A 66 9.16 11.39 21.51
C TYR A 66 7.79 11.47 20.83
N LEU A 67 6.73 11.81 21.58
CA LEU A 67 5.39 12.05 21.03
C LEU A 67 5.36 13.22 20.03
N ALA A 68 6.07 14.32 20.33
CA ALA A 68 6.21 15.45 19.43
C ALA A 68 7.04 15.13 18.17
N ALA A 69 8.06 14.27 18.29
CA ALA A 69 8.84 13.80 17.14
C ALA A 69 8.05 12.82 16.25
N SER A 70 7.12 12.04 16.82
CA SER A 70 6.22 11.15 16.08
C SER A 70 5.00 11.85 15.44
N LEU A 71 4.81 13.16 15.69
CA LEU A 71 3.84 14.00 14.97
C LEU A 71 4.59 15.01 14.08
N GLN A 72 5.26 14.51 13.04
CA GLN A 72 5.61 15.32 11.87
C GLN A 72 4.51 15.21 10.82
N LEU A 73 4.16 16.35 10.22
CA LEU A 73 2.92 16.51 9.47
C LEU A 73 2.98 15.80 8.11
N THR A 74 2.13 14.80 7.90
CA THR A 74 1.56 14.59 6.56
C THR A 74 0.59 15.73 6.27
N SER A 75 1.08 16.81 5.65
CA SER A 75 0.18 17.77 5.01
C SER A 75 -0.38 17.14 3.74
N CYS A 76 -1.60 16.61 3.81
CA CYS A 76 -2.38 16.36 2.59
C CYS A 76 -2.47 17.68 1.84
N GLN A 77 -1.85 17.76 0.66
CA GLN A 77 -1.94 18.96 -0.16
C GLN A 77 -3.30 19.01 -0.85
N ASP A 78 -3.87 20.22 -0.86
CA ASP A 78 -5.31 20.39 -0.85
C ASP A 78 -5.89 20.69 -2.25
N LEU A 79 -6.32 19.63 -2.95
CA LEU A 79 -7.09 19.71 -4.19
C LEU A 79 -8.57 20.13 -3.97
N THR A 80 -8.95 20.50 -2.74
CA THR A 80 -10.24 21.16 -2.48
C THR A 80 -10.27 22.54 -3.13
N GLY A 81 -11.41 22.90 -3.72
CA GLY A 81 -11.64 24.17 -4.41
C GLY A 81 -11.26 24.20 -5.89
N CYS A 82 -10.75 23.10 -6.46
CA CYS A 82 -10.47 22.99 -7.90
C CYS A 82 -11.71 23.25 -8.76
N GLY A 83 -11.58 24.09 -9.79
CA GLY A 83 -12.71 24.49 -10.65
C GLY A 83 -13.59 25.59 -10.06
N GLY A 84 -13.25 26.11 -8.88
CA GLY A 84 -13.97 27.17 -8.18
C GLY A 84 -13.04 28.25 -7.64
N SER A 85 -12.46 28.03 -6.46
CA SER A 85 -11.53 28.97 -5.81
C SER A 85 -10.07 28.79 -6.23
N LYS A 86 -9.73 27.64 -6.83
CA LYS A 86 -8.40 27.32 -7.35
C LYS A 86 -8.53 26.73 -8.74
N GLY A 87 -7.60 27.06 -9.63
CA GLY A 87 -7.39 26.32 -10.88
C GLY A 87 -6.48 25.13 -10.64
N CYS A 88 -6.71 24.02 -11.33
CA CYS A 88 -5.99 22.77 -11.11
C CYS A 88 -5.74 22.02 -12.42
N TYR A 89 -4.49 21.64 -12.65
CA TYR A 89 -4.07 20.81 -13.78
C TYR A 89 -3.31 19.59 -13.26
N ARG A 90 -3.71 18.39 -13.68
CA ARG A 90 -3.40 17.11 -13.01
C ARG A 90 -2.94 16.05 -13.99
N HIS A 91 -2.10 15.13 -13.52
CA HIS A 91 -1.66 13.95 -14.27
C HIS A 91 -1.60 12.73 -13.34
N PRO A 92 -2.38 11.66 -13.60
CA PRO A 92 -3.51 11.57 -14.56
C PRO A 92 -4.61 12.61 -14.28
N SER A 93 -5.48 12.89 -15.26
CA SER A 93 -6.52 13.93 -15.12
C SER A 93 -7.55 13.60 -14.03
N ASP A 94 -7.86 12.31 -13.80
CA ASP A 94 -8.81 11.84 -12.78
C ASP A 94 -8.18 11.60 -11.39
N CYS A 95 -6.91 11.97 -11.18
CA CYS A 95 -6.23 11.76 -9.91
C CYS A 95 -6.75 12.69 -8.79
N THR A 96 -6.66 12.21 -7.55
CA THR A 96 -7.18 12.81 -6.32
C THR A 96 -6.09 12.81 -5.23
N GLY A 97 -5.04 13.59 -5.44
CA GLY A 97 -4.01 13.88 -4.44
C GLY A 97 -2.84 12.91 -4.51
N ASP A 98 -2.80 11.92 -3.61
CA ASP A 98 -1.63 11.04 -3.43
C ASP A 98 -1.43 10.03 -4.58
N ASN A 99 -2.43 9.82 -5.43
CA ASN A 99 -2.33 9.02 -6.67
C ASN A 99 -1.96 9.84 -7.92
N CYS A 100 -1.68 11.15 -7.77
CA CYS A 100 -1.20 11.98 -8.88
C CYS A 100 0.31 11.79 -9.10
N ILE A 101 0.71 11.44 -10.32
CA ILE A 101 2.11 11.48 -10.77
C ILE A 101 2.61 12.93 -10.68
N ALA A 102 1.80 13.89 -11.14
CA ALA A 102 2.03 15.30 -10.85
C ALA A 102 0.74 16.12 -10.88
N PHE A 103 0.75 17.26 -10.18
CA PHE A 103 -0.23 18.31 -10.39
C PHE A 103 0.37 19.69 -10.15
N VAL A 104 -0.27 20.70 -10.75
CA VAL A 104 -0.11 22.11 -10.38
C VAL A 104 -1.49 22.72 -10.11
N THR A 105 -1.61 23.48 -9.03
CA THR A 105 -2.78 24.32 -8.75
C THR A 105 -2.36 25.78 -8.66
N TRP A 106 -3.23 26.69 -9.08
CA TRP A 106 -3.04 28.14 -8.92
C TRP A 106 -4.25 28.77 -8.22
N GLU A 107 -4.00 29.71 -7.32
CA GLU A 107 -5.02 30.48 -6.61
C GLU A 107 -4.59 31.93 -6.40
N ASN A 108 -5.53 32.86 -6.35
CA ASN A 108 -5.24 34.26 -6.05
C ASN A 108 -5.28 34.50 -4.54
N VAL A 109 -4.21 35.08 -3.98
CA VAL A 109 -4.02 35.22 -2.53
C VAL A 109 -4.13 36.66 -2.01
N GLY A 110 -4.51 37.60 -2.88
CA GLY A 110 -4.59 39.04 -2.59
C GLY A 110 -3.49 39.85 -3.27
N ASP A 111 -3.61 41.18 -3.29
CA ASP A 111 -2.60 42.14 -3.76
C ASP A 111 -1.95 41.84 -5.14
N GLY A 112 -2.71 41.27 -6.07
CA GLY A 112 -2.20 40.88 -7.39
C GLY A 112 -1.19 39.73 -7.37
N ARG A 113 -1.24 38.86 -6.34
CA ARG A 113 -0.39 37.68 -6.17
C ARG A 113 -1.16 36.39 -6.44
N THR A 114 -0.49 35.47 -7.15
CA THR A 114 -0.96 34.11 -7.40
C THR A 114 -0.02 33.12 -6.72
N ARG A 115 -0.59 32.24 -5.89
CA ARG A 115 0.09 31.09 -5.31
C ARG A 115 0.00 29.92 -6.27
N PHE A 116 1.13 29.29 -6.54
CA PHE A 116 1.26 28.02 -7.24
C PHE A 116 1.62 26.93 -6.23
N SER A 117 0.92 25.80 -6.28
CA SER A 117 1.27 24.59 -5.54
C SER A 117 1.51 23.47 -6.54
N MET A 118 2.73 22.92 -6.55
CA MET A 118 3.15 21.81 -7.38
C MET A 118 3.48 20.60 -6.52
N ARG A 119 3.08 19.42 -6.98
CA ARG A 119 3.52 18.15 -6.41
C ARG A 119 3.88 17.18 -7.51
N ALA A 120 4.93 16.38 -7.30
CA ALA A 120 5.28 15.24 -8.13
C ALA A 120 5.55 14.01 -7.26
N SER A 121 5.13 12.83 -7.73
CA SER A 121 5.37 11.53 -7.12
C SER A 121 5.48 10.43 -8.19
N GLN A 122 5.86 9.21 -7.80
CA GLN A 122 5.86 8.02 -8.67
C GLN A 122 6.83 8.00 -9.88
N THR A 123 7.94 8.75 -9.87
CA THR A 123 9.06 8.48 -10.81
C THR A 123 10.24 7.83 -10.10
N GLU A 124 10.84 6.80 -10.69
CA GLU A 124 12.09 6.24 -10.15
C GLU A 124 13.20 7.31 -10.23
N ASN A 125 13.70 7.71 -9.06
CA ASN A 125 14.68 8.80 -8.90
C ASN A 125 14.11 10.19 -9.22
N LEU A 126 12.95 10.56 -8.67
CA LEU A 126 12.38 11.91 -8.79
C LEU A 126 13.42 12.97 -8.38
N ALA A 127 13.68 13.95 -9.26
CA ALA A 127 14.70 14.97 -9.03
C ALA A 127 14.16 16.40 -9.10
N TRP A 128 13.18 16.70 -9.97
CA TRP A 128 12.58 18.02 -10.06
C TRP A 128 11.15 18.00 -10.59
N VAL A 129 10.40 19.06 -10.25
CA VAL A 129 9.07 19.39 -10.80
C VAL A 129 9.05 20.85 -11.25
N ALA A 130 8.38 21.15 -12.36
CA ALA A 130 8.35 22.48 -12.94
C ALA A 130 6.98 22.85 -13.54
N VAL A 131 6.65 24.14 -13.48
CA VAL A 131 5.55 24.76 -14.24
C VAL A 131 6.09 25.85 -15.15
N GLY A 132 5.75 25.78 -16.43
CA GLY A 132 6.07 26.78 -17.45
C GLY A 132 4.83 27.54 -17.93
N LEU A 133 5.03 28.79 -18.31
CA LEU A 133 4.00 29.67 -18.88
C LEU A 133 4.36 29.93 -20.34
N ARG A 134 3.57 29.42 -21.31
CA ARG A 134 3.73 29.75 -22.74
C ARG A 134 2.60 30.71 -23.18
N PRO A 135 2.87 31.85 -23.84
CA PRO A 135 1.83 32.78 -24.27
C PRO A 135 0.86 32.15 -25.27
N GLU A 136 -0.43 32.56 -25.24
CA GLU A 136 -1.46 32.10 -26.19
C GLU A 136 -1.05 32.30 -27.67
N SER A 137 -0.30 33.36 -27.97
CA SER A 137 0.19 33.69 -29.31
C SER A 137 1.15 32.66 -29.92
N VAL A 138 1.59 31.67 -29.13
CA VAL A 138 2.46 30.58 -29.57
C VAL A 138 1.69 29.26 -29.46
N PRO A 139 1.15 28.72 -30.57
CA PRO A 139 0.14 27.66 -30.53
C PRO A 139 0.67 26.27 -30.17
N ALA A 140 1.99 26.02 -30.29
CA ALA A 140 2.60 24.73 -29.96
C ALA A 140 4.09 24.86 -29.63
N GLY A 141 4.63 23.90 -28.87
CA GLY A 141 6.07 23.81 -28.52
C GLY A 141 6.40 24.29 -27.11
N MET A 142 7.64 24.08 -26.66
CA MET A 142 8.06 24.36 -25.26
C MET A 142 8.70 25.74 -25.07
N VAL A 143 8.68 26.57 -26.11
CA VAL A 143 9.45 27.82 -26.25
C VAL A 143 8.64 28.86 -27.02
N PRO A 144 8.72 30.15 -26.66
CA PRO A 144 9.34 30.66 -25.44
C PRO A 144 8.43 30.40 -24.22
N ALA A 145 9.03 30.14 -23.06
CA ALA A 145 8.27 29.91 -21.83
C ALA A 145 9.02 30.40 -20.59
N ASP A 146 8.32 31.09 -19.68
CA ASP A 146 8.79 31.48 -18.35
C ASP A 146 8.50 30.33 -17.36
N VAL A 147 9.54 29.70 -16.82
CA VAL A 147 9.46 28.42 -16.10
C VAL A 147 9.95 28.55 -14.66
N TYR A 148 9.19 27.95 -13.75
CA TYR A 148 9.45 27.91 -12.32
C TYR A 148 9.68 26.45 -11.91
N VAL A 149 10.84 26.15 -11.33
CA VAL A 149 11.35 24.81 -11.08
C VAL A 149 11.61 24.63 -9.59
N CYS A 150 11.29 23.45 -9.04
CA CYS A 150 11.70 23.05 -7.70
C CYS A 150 12.42 21.71 -7.75
N THR A 151 13.63 21.67 -7.20
CA THR A 151 14.55 20.51 -7.23
C THR A 151 14.58 19.81 -5.86
N LYS A 152 14.90 18.52 -5.83
CA LYS A 152 14.99 17.73 -4.58
C LYS A 152 16.08 18.21 -3.61
N ASP A 153 17.13 18.83 -4.14
CA ASP A 153 18.30 19.33 -3.40
C ASP A 153 18.23 20.87 -3.21
N GLY A 154 17.17 21.51 -3.74
CA GLY A 154 16.99 22.96 -3.70
C GLY A 154 16.47 23.48 -2.37
N THR A 155 16.69 24.77 -2.11
CA THR A 155 16.17 25.49 -0.93
C THR A 155 15.06 26.49 -1.24
N GLY A 156 14.69 26.63 -2.52
CA GLY A 156 13.65 27.52 -3.01
C GLY A 156 13.27 27.22 -4.46
N VAL A 157 12.27 27.93 -4.99
CA VAL A 157 11.94 27.89 -6.42
C VAL A 157 13.02 28.61 -7.25
N GLU A 158 13.44 27.95 -8.32
CA GLU A 158 14.34 28.49 -9.34
C GLU A 158 13.54 28.96 -10.56
N ARG A 159 14.06 29.92 -11.32
CA ARG A 159 13.41 30.46 -12.52
C ARG A 159 14.32 30.26 -13.74
N SER A 160 13.72 29.87 -14.85
CA SER A 160 14.42 29.68 -16.13
C SER A 160 13.52 30.06 -17.31
N GLU A 161 14.12 30.48 -18.41
CA GLU A 161 13.43 30.70 -19.68
C GLU A 161 13.80 29.59 -20.66
N ASN A 162 12.79 28.94 -21.24
CA ASN A 162 13.02 28.03 -22.35
C ASN A 162 13.19 28.85 -23.64
N ILE A 163 14.30 28.66 -24.35
CA ILE A 163 14.65 29.35 -25.58
C ILE A 163 15.01 28.38 -26.72
N LEU A 164 14.93 28.87 -27.96
CA LEU A 164 15.49 28.20 -29.13
C LEU A 164 16.86 28.85 -29.43
N THR A 165 17.91 28.04 -29.47
CA THR A 165 19.26 28.50 -29.81
C THR A 165 19.40 28.76 -31.31
N ASP A 166 20.40 29.56 -31.71
CA ASP A 166 20.72 29.85 -33.12
C ASP A 166 20.96 28.59 -33.98
N ALA A 167 21.32 27.47 -33.34
CA ALA A 167 21.49 26.16 -33.95
C ALA A 167 20.19 25.34 -34.08
N GLY A 168 19.02 25.95 -33.83
CA GLY A 168 17.72 25.29 -33.87
C GLY A 168 17.47 24.27 -32.75
N ARG A 169 18.24 24.33 -31.65
CA ARG A 169 18.10 23.41 -30.51
C ARG A 169 17.39 24.08 -29.34
N TRP A 170 16.49 23.34 -28.69
CA TRP A 170 15.88 23.74 -27.42
C TRP A 170 16.94 23.88 -26.32
N ASN A 171 16.82 24.90 -25.47
CA ASN A 171 17.64 25.07 -24.28
C ASN A 171 16.80 25.72 -23.16
N SER A 172 17.20 25.52 -21.91
CA SER A 172 16.65 26.24 -20.76
C SER A 172 17.76 27.09 -20.15
N VAL A 173 17.50 28.37 -19.95
CA VAL A 173 18.48 29.35 -19.44
C VAL A 173 18.00 29.88 -18.10
N ALA A 174 18.79 29.71 -17.05
CA ALA A 174 18.49 30.27 -15.75
C ALA A 174 18.27 31.79 -15.82
N ARG A 175 17.20 32.27 -15.17
CA ARG A 175 16.83 33.69 -15.07
C ARG A 175 16.83 34.10 -13.60
N TYR A 176 17.29 35.31 -13.34
CA TYR A 176 17.22 35.89 -12.00
C TYR A 176 15.74 36.10 -11.60
N ILE A 177 15.46 35.91 -10.32
CA ILE A 177 14.17 36.20 -9.70
C ILE A 177 14.26 37.61 -9.10
N PRO A 178 13.53 38.61 -9.62
CA PRO A 178 13.54 39.96 -9.04
C PRO A 178 13.11 39.97 -7.57
N ASP A 179 13.73 40.82 -6.75
CA ASP A 179 13.42 40.92 -5.32
C ASP A 179 11.92 41.13 -5.06
N ASN A 180 11.37 40.39 -4.10
CA ASN A 180 9.95 40.37 -3.72
C ASN A 180 8.94 39.91 -4.80
N SER A 181 9.41 39.53 -6.00
CA SER A 181 8.53 39.07 -7.10
C SER A 181 8.03 37.64 -6.94
N VAL A 182 8.86 36.74 -6.39
CA VAL A 182 8.53 35.34 -6.10
C VAL A 182 8.98 35.02 -4.67
N THR A 183 8.18 34.25 -3.95
CA THR A 183 8.45 33.84 -2.57
C THR A 183 8.14 32.35 -2.43
N THR A 184 9.12 31.56 -2.01
CA THR A 184 8.88 30.13 -1.69
C THR A 184 8.22 30.06 -0.31
N GLU A 185 7.07 29.38 -0.22
CA GLU A 185 6.35 29.15 1.03
C GLU A 185 6.63 27.75 1.59
N LEU A 186 6.79 26.76 0.70
CA LEU A 186 7.14 25.38 1.05
C LEU A 186 8.01 24.78 -0.05
N LEU A 187 9.10 24.12 0.33
CA LEU A 187 9.78 23.14 -0.50
C LEU A 187 10.13 21.95 0.39
N SER A 188 9.72 20.76 -0.03
CA SER A 188 9.96 19.53 0.71
C SER A 188 10.21 18.37 -0.26
N TYR A 189 11.21 17.55 0.07
CA TYR A 189 11.47 16.27 -0.55
C TYR A 189 11.52 15.19 0.53
N ALA A 190 10.58 14.26 0.49
CA ALA A 190 10.48 13.11 1.39
C ALA A 190 9.80 11.95 0.64
N ASP A 191 10.15 10.71 0.95
CA ASP A 191 9.53 9.50 0.39
C ASP A 191 9.40 9.47 -1.15
N ASN A 192 10.39 10.05 -1.85
CA ASN A 192 10.39 10.21 -3.32
C ASN A 192 9.21 11.05 -3.87
N VAL A 193 8.76 12.02 -3.08
CA VAL A 193 7.75 13.04 -3.43
C VAL A 193 8.38 14.43 -3.30
N ILE A 194 8.25 15.27 -4.32
CA ILE A 194 8.56 16.71 -4.24
C ILE A 194 7.23 17.46 -4.06
N SER A 195 7.14 18.28 -3.01
CA SER A 195 6.05 19.24 -2.80
C SER A 195 6.61 20.65 -2.75
N CYS A 196 6.14 21.53 -3.63
CA CYS A 196 6.62 22.91 -3.75
C CYS A 196 5.44 23.89 -3.79
N VAL A 197 5.47 24.91 -2.94
CA VAL A 197 4.49 26.01 -2.92
C VAL A 197 5.25 27.32 -3.00
N PHE A 198 4.90 28.15 -3.97
CA PHE A 198 5.47 29.48 -4.13
C PHE A 198 4.41 30.48 -4.57
N THR A 199 4.58 31.74 -4.16
CA THR A 199 3.69 32.84 -4.52
C THR A 199 4.45 33.84 -5.37
N ARG A 200 3.87 34.25 -6.51
CA ARG A 200 4.43 35.28 -7.40
C ARG A 200 3.46 36.43 -7.63
N ILE A 201 4.00 37.62 -7.85
CA ILE A 201 3.23 38.78 -8.33
C ILE A 201 2.84 38.58 -9.80
N ALA A 202 1.70 39.14 -10.21
CA ALA A 202 1.18 38.98 -11.56
C ALA A 202 2.06 39.62 -12.63
N SER A 203 2.68 40.77 -12.33
CA SER A 203 3.61 41.49 -13.21
C SER A 203 4.65 42.27 -12.42
N ILE A 204 5.74 42.67 -13.09
CA ILE A 204 6.81 43.51 -12.55
C ILE A 204 6.87 44.83 -13.31
N ALA A 205 7.18 45.93 -12.61
CA ALA A 205 7.38 47.24 -13.23
C ALA A 205 8.76 47.38 -13.93
N THR A 206 9.67 46.44 -13.69
CA THR A 206 11.00 46.38 -14.32
C THR A 206 10.92 45.70 -15.68
N GLY A 207 11.56 46.26 -16.70
CA GLY A 207 11.53 45.78 -18.09
C GLY A 207 12.26 44.46 -18.39
N ASP A 208 12.20 43.47 -17.49
CA ASP A 208 12.57 42.09 -17.81
C ASP A 208 11.43 41.45 -18.61
N ALA A 209 11.54 41.52 -19.95
CA ALA A 209 10.58 40.95 -20.89
C ALA A 209 10.46 39.41 -20.80
N THR A 210 11.32 38.73 -20.04
CA THR A 210 11.24 37.28 -19.84
C THR A 210 10.29 36.91 -18.70
N PHE A 211 9.91 37.85 -17.82
CA PHE A 211 8.96 37.61 -16.73
C PHE A 211 7.54 37.87 -17.23
N TYR A 212 6.74 36.82 -17.38
CA TYR A 212 5.49 36.93 -18.12
C TYR A 212 4.37 37.51 -17.26
N ASP A 213 3.78 38.61 -17.75
CA ASP A 213 2.67 39.32 -17.13
C ASP A 213 1.39 38.48 -17.21
N ILE A 214 0.95 37.92 -16.08
CA ILE A 214 -0.28 37.13 -15.97
C ILE A 214 -1.49 37.95 -15.49
N SER A 215 -1.39 39.29 -15.49
CA SER A 215 -2.49 40.17 -15.13
C SER A 215 -3.44 40.44 -16.31
N GLY A 216 -4.64 40.94 -16.01
CA GLY A 216 -5.62 41.31 -17.02
C GLY A 216 -6.07 40.12 -17.88
N ASP A 217 -6.09 40.33 -19.19
CA ASP A 217 -6.56 39.37 -20.18
C ASP A 217 -5.46 38.44 -20.75
N ASN A 218 -4.23 38.51 -20.24
CA ASN A 218 -3.11 37.72 -20.76
C ASN A 218 -3.29 36.22 -20.46
N ALA A 219 -3.52 35.42 -21.50
CA ALA A 219 -3.73 33.98 -21.39
C ALA A 219 -2.43 33.18 -21.69
N TYR A 220 -2.22 32.10 -20.93
CA TYR A 220 -1.05 31.24 -21.04
C TYR A 220 -1.41 29.75 -21.02
N TYR A 221 -0.73 28.96 -21.85
CA TYR A 221 -0.70 27.51 -21.70
C TYR A 221 0.20 27.16 -20.50
N LEU A 222 -0.30 26.34 -19.58
CA LEU A 222 0.48 25.81 -18.46
C LEU A 222 1.21 24.55 -18.89
N LEU A 223 2.54 24.57 -18.83
CA LEU A 223 3.42 23.44 -19.13
C LEU A 223 3.82 22.76 -17.81
N LEU A 224 3.30 21.58 -17.50
CA LEU A 224 3.68 20.80 -16.31
C LEU A 224 4.75 19.77 -16.69
N ALA A 225 5.88 19.75 -16.00
CA ALA A 225 6.97 18.81 -16.27
C ALA A 225 7.60 18.23 -14.99
N VAL A 226 8.11 17.00 -15.10
CA VAL A 226 8.80 16.25 -14.05
C VAL A 226 10.05 15.62 -14.65
N GLY A 227 11.15 15.55 -13.89
CA GLY A 227 12.37 14.88 -14.33
C GLY A 227 13.15 14.19 -13.23
N ASN A 228 14.03 13.28 -13.65
CA ASN A 228 14.76 12.34 -12.79
C ASN A 228 16.27 12.64 -12.70
N GLY A 229 16.72 13.78 -13.23
CA GLY A 229 18.14 14.14 -13.31
C GLY A 229 18.41 15.61 -12.99
N ILE A 230 19.42 15.82 -12.14
CA ILE A 230 20.08 17.11 -11.87
C ILE A 230 21.56 16.93 -12.23
N ASN A 231 22.15 17.96 -12.83
CA ASN A 231 23.56 18.01 -13.22
C ASN A 231 24.44 18.27 -11.99
N ALA A 232 25.75 18.02 -12.10
CA ALA A 232 26.69 18.20 -10.98
C ALA A 232 26.86 19.66 -10.51
N ASP A 233 26.36 20.64 -11.28
CA ASP A 233 26.32 22.07 -10.95
C ASP A 233 25.00 22.52 -10.30
N GLY A 234 24.07 21.60 -10.04
CA GLY A 234 22.75 21.87 -9.48
C GLY A 234 21.67 22.20 -10.51
N THR A 235 22.01 22.41 -11.78
CA THR A 235 21.02 22.69 -12.84
C THR A 235 20.22 21.44 -13.21
N ILE A 236 18.98 21.60 -13.68
CA ILE A 236 18.21 20.46 -14.20
C ILE A 236 18.90 19.81 -15.41
N ASN A 237 18.92 18.48 -15.46
CA ASN A 237 19.36 17.77 -16.66
C ASN A 237 18.28 17.90 -17.74
N SER A 238 18.39 18.95 -18.56
CA SER A 238 17.41 19.39 -19.55
C SER A 238 17.25 18.44 -20.75
N THR A 239 17.99 17.33 -20.80
CA THR A 239 17.98 16.44 -21.97
C THR A 239 16.68 15.64 -22.12
N TYR A 240 16.02 15.26 -21.01
CA TYR A 240 14.78 14.47 -21.04
C TYR A 240 13.86 14.75 -19.83
N HIS A 241 12.57 14.93 -20.09
CA HIS A 241 11.52 14.93 -19.06
C HIS A 241 11.06 13.48 -18.80
N ALA A 242 10.81 13.13 -17.54
CA ALA A 242 10.20 11.85 -17.17
C ALA A 242 8.68 11.85 -17.45
N ALA A 243 8.02 12.99 -17.21
CA ALA A 243 6.67 13.26 -17.64
C ALA A 243 6.54 14.73 -18.07
N ARG A 244 5.72 15.03 -19.07
CA ARG A 244 5.42 16.40 -19.52
C ARG A 244 3.99 16.50 -20.03
N ARG A 245 3.34 17.65 -19.79
CA ARG A 245 1.94 17.91 -20.14
C ARG A 245 1.73 19.41 -20.42
N GLU A 246 0.73 19.74 -21.23
CA GLU A 246 0.29 21.13 -21.46
C GLU A 246 -1.23 21.25 -21.37
N THR A 247 -1.75 22.39 -20.94
CA THR A 247 -3.20 22.63 -20.94
C THR A 247 -3.75 22.67 -22.38
N PRO A 248 -4.94 22.13 -22.64
CA PRO A 248 -5.51 22.08 -24.00
C PRO A 248 -5.94 23.45 -24.55
N ILE A 249 -6.05 24.46 -23.67
CA ILE A 249 -6.25 25.86 -24.01
C ILE A 249 -5.28 26.75 -23.22
N ALA A 250 -5.12 27.99 -23.66
CA ALA A 250 -4.53 29.04 -22.85
C ALA A 250 -5.52 29.52 -21.78
N LEU A 251 -5.02 29.84 -20.58
CA LEU A 251 -5.82 30.20 -19.40
C LEU A 251 -5.37 31.57 -18.87
N LYS A 252 -6.32 32.44 -18.53
CA LYS A 252 -6.05 33.68 -17.80
C LYS A 252 -5.94 33.38 -16.32
N LEU A 253 -4.72 33.25 -15.81
CA LEU A 253 -4.45 32.67 -14.48
C LEU A 253 -5.03 33.48 -13.29
N GLN A 254 -5.55 34.69 -13.51
CA GLN A 254 -6.28 35.48 -12.51
C GLN A 254 -7.80 35.21 -12.48
N SER A 255 -8.40 34.71 -13.57
CA SER A 255 -9.87 34.53 -13.69
C SER A 255 -10.29 33.10 -14.00
N ASP A 256 -9.44 32.33 -14.66
CA ASP A 256 -9.80 31.04 -15.25
C ASP A 256 -9.32 29.92 -14.33
N PHE A 257 -10.27 29.33 -13.61
CA PHE A 257 -10.02 28.22 -12.68
C PHE A 257 -10.55 26.86 -13.18
N VAL A 258 -11.22 26.84 -14.34
CA VAL A 258 -11.71 25.63 -15.00
C VAL A 258 -10.86 25.36 -16.23
N VAL A 259 -10.25 24.16 -16.30
CA VAL A 259 -9.57 23.68 -17.50
C VAL A 259 -10.58 22.84 -18.29
N PRO A 260 -11.02 23.27 -19.49
CA PRO A 260 -11.92 22.47 -20.32
C PRO A 260 -11.20 21.27 -20.96
N PRO A 261 -11.95 20.25 -21.41
CA PRO A 261 -11.39 19.12 -22.17
C PRO A 261 -10.92 19.55 -23.58
N GLU A 262 -10.14 18.69 -24.22
CA GLU A 262 -9.40 18.97 -25.45
C GLU A 262 -10.31 19.13 -26.71
N PRO A 263 -9.95 19.99 -27.70
CA PRO A 263 -10.86 20.39 -28.78
C PRO A 263 -11.37 19.26 -29.69
N GLU A 264 -10.62 18.17 -29.84
CA GLU A 264 -11.01 17.02 -30.67
C GLU A 264 -12.21 16.26 -30.09
N LEU A 265 -12.46 16.40 -28.79
CA LEU A 265 -13.58 15.79 -28.07
C LEU A 265 -14.81 16.71 -27.95
N LEU A 266 -14.74 17.92 -28.51
CA LEU A 266 -15.83 18.89 -28.46
C LEU A 266 -17.02 18.40 -29.30
N GLY A 267 -18.18 18.21 -28.65
CA GLY A 267 -19.39 17.69 -29.29
C GLY A 267 -19.54 16.16 -29.29
N CYS A 268 -18.63 15.42 -28.63
CA CYS A 268 -18.79 13.98 -28.43
C CYS A 268 -20.13 13.64 -27.75
N GLY A 269 -20.89 12.74 -28.36
CA GLY A 269 -22.20 12.30 -27.88
C GLY A 269 -23.38 13.17 -28.29
N THR A 270 -23.16 14.31 -28.96
CA THR A 270 -24.23 15.23 -29.40
C THR A 270 -24.18 15.53 -30.89
N THR A 271 -23.07 16.08 -31.39
CA THR A 271 -22.85 16.41 -32.80
C THR A 271 -21.79 15.53 -33.46
N ARG A 272 -20.96 14.88 -32.65
CA ARG A 272 -19.91 13.94 -33.08
C ARG A 272 -20.06 12.64 -32.31
N GLY A 273 -19.87 11.52 -32.99
CA GLY A 273 -19.69 10.24 -32.33
C GLY A 273 -18.23 10.00 -31.97
N CYS A 274 -17.99 9.36 -30.82
CA CYS A 274 -16.64 9.18 -30.28
C CYS A 274 -16.50 7.81 -29.61
N PHE A 275 -15.54 7.01 -30.06
CA PHE A 275 -15.19 5.70 -29.52
C PHE A 275 -13.72 5.73 -29.07
N ARG A 276 -13.48 5.65 -27.76
CA ARG A 276 -12.19 5.92 -27.11
C ARG A 276 -11.69 4.70 -26.34
N GLN A 277 -10.38 4.49 -26.29
CA GLN A 277 -9.75 3.38 -25.57
C GLN A 277 -8.48 3.83 -24.84
N PRO A 278 -8.46 3.77 -23.49
CA PRO A 278 -9.57 3.42 -22.58
C PRO A 278 -10.83 4.32 -22.73
N PRO A 279 -12.05 3.90 -22.36
CA PRO A 279 -13.27 4.69 -22.56
C PRO A 279 -13.28 6.08 -21.88
N THR A 280 -12.47 6.24 -20.84
CA THR A 280 -12.28 7.47 -20.06
C THR A 280 -11.03 8.27 -20.43
N CYS A 281 -10.28 7.88 -21.46
CA CYS A 281 -9.11 8.62 -21.90
C CYS A 281 -9.50 9.96 -22.56
N GLU A 282 -8.60 10.94 -22.45
CA GLU A 282 -8.74 12.22 -23.12
C GLU A 282 -7.40 12.55 -23.80
N GLY A 283 -7.45 12.88 -25.09
CA GLY A 283 -6.29 13.28 -25.87
C GLY A 283 -5.19 12.25 -26.02
N ASP A 284 -3.95 12.70 -25.85
CA ASP A 284 -2.72 11.91 -25.94
C ASP A 284 -2.65 10.71 -24.96
N ASP A 285 -3.49 10.68 -23.92
CA ASP A 285 -3.61 9.53 -23.01
C ASP A 285 -4.41 8.36 -23.62
N CYS A 286 -5.03 8.54 -24.79
CA CYS A 286 -5.73 7.49 -25.52
C CYS A 286 -4.78 6.57 -26.30
N THR A 287 -4.88 5.26 -26.08
CA THR A 287 -4.18 4.25 -26.89
C THR A 287 -4.73 4.23 -28.31
N ALA A 288 -6.05 4.37 -28.46
CA ALA A 288 -6.72 4.59 -29.74
C ALA A 288 -8.04 5.35 -29.54
N PHE A 289 -8.39 6.20 -30.51
CA PHE A 289 -9.74 6.73 -30.62
C PHE A 289 -10.19 6.87 -32.08
N LEU A 290 -11.50 6.79 -32.26
CA LEU A 290 -12.23 7.04 -33.49
C LEU A 290 -13.30 8.09 -33.19
N THR A 291 -13.36 9.16 -33.97
CA THR A 291 -14.51 10.07 -33.99
C THR A 291 -15.15 10.09 -35.38
N TRP A 292 -16.44 10.42 -35.45
CA TRP A 292 -17.14 10.62 -36.72
C TRP A 292 -18.18 11.73 -36.63
N GLU A 293 -18.38 12.44 -37.73
CA GLU A 293 -19.40 13.47 -37.89
C GLU A 293 -19.95 13.52 -39.31
N ASN A 294 -21.19 13.97 -39.47
CA ASN A 294 -21.80 14.11 -40.80
C ASN A 294 -21.50 15.48 -41.39
N THR A 295 -21.07 15.50 -42.65
CA THR A 295 -20.86 16.73 -43.41
C THR A 295 -22.17 17.15 -44.11
N ALA A 296 -22.25 18.43 -44.48
CA ALA A 296 -23.43 18.99 -45.17
C ALA A 296 -23.76 18.29 -46.51
N ASP A 297 -22.78 17.63 -47.14
CA ASP A 297 -22.92 16.90 -48.41
C ASP A 297 -23.46 15.46 -48.24
N GLY A 298 -23.90 15.07 -47.04
CA GLY A 298 -24.41 13.72 -46.76
C GLY A 298 -23.32 12.65 -46.70
N GLN A 299 -22.06 13.05 -46.53
CA GLN A 299 -20.93 12.15 -46.23
C GLN A 299 -20.67 12.12 -44.72
N THR A 300 -19.96 11.11 -44.26
CA THR A 300 -19.47 11.03 -42.87
C THR A 300 -17.96 11.19 -42.87
N GLN A 301 -17.45 12.18 -42.15
CA GLN A 301 -16.02 12.31 -41.86
C GLN A 301 -15.68 11.40 -40.68
N PHE A 302 -14.57 10.68 -40.79
CA PHE A 302 -13.98 9.87 -39.72
C PHE A 302 -12.59 10.42 -39.41
N ALA A 303 -12.28 10.56 -38.12
CA ALA A 303 -10.93 10.80 -37.63
C ALA A 303 -10.51 9.62 -36.73
N LEU A 304 -9.34 9.05 -36.99
CA LEU A 304 -8.86 7.84 -36.30
C LEU A 304 -7.39 8.06 -35.91
N ARG A 305 -7.11 7.93 -34.62
CA ARG A 305 -5.77 8.15 -34.04
C ARG A 305 -5.41 7.01 -33.10
N ALA A 306 -4.14 6.63 -33.08
CA ALA A 306 -3.58 5.70 -32.10
C ALA A 306 -2.15 6.07 -31.72
N SER A 307 -1.81 5.78 -30.47
CA SER A 307 -0.51 6.06 -29.85
C SER A 307 -0.05 4.84 -29.06
N LEU A 308 1.17 4.38 -29.30
CA LEU A 308 1.74 3.22 -28.59
C LEU A 308 3.23 3.40 -28.32
N ASN A 309 3.65 3.02 -27.10
CA ASN A 309 5.06 2.91 -26.74
C ASN A 309 5.68 1.71 -27.50
N GLY A 310 6.64 1.98 -28.39
CA GLY A 310 7.25 0.98 -29.27
C GLY A 310 6.80 1.15 -30.72
N SER A 311 6.72 0.04 -31.46
CA SER A 311 6.28 0.07 -32.86
C SER A 311 4.75 0.07 -32.98
N LEU A 312 4.23 0.80 -33.96
CA LEU A 312 2.83 0.76 -34.39
C LEU A 312 2.85 0.86 -35.93
N SER A 313 2.15 -0.03 -36.64
CA SER A 313 2.14 -0.02 -38.12
C SER A 313 0.77 0.27 -38.72
N TRP A 314 -0.31 0.05 -37.98
CA TRP A 314 -1.66 0.45 -38.39
C TRP A 314 -2.63 0.60 -37.21
N VAL A 315 -3.65 1.43 -37.42
CA VAL A 315 -4.87 1.54 -36.62
C VAL A 315 -6.06 1.40 -37.57
N ALA A 316 -7.11 0.69 -37.17
CA ALA A 316 -8.27 0.43 -38.03
C ALA A 316 -9.58 0.42 -37.25
N PHE A 317 -10.69 0.70 -37.95
CA PHE A 317 -12.03 0.37 -37.48
C PHE A 317 -12.83 -0.40 -38.53
N GLY A 318 -13.72 -1.27 -38.08
CA GLY A 318 -14.65 -2.04 -38.91
C GLY A 318 -16.11 -1.75 -38.59
N LEU A 319 -16.95 -1.79 -39.63
CA LEU A 319 -18.40 -1.70 -39.56
C LEU A 319 -18.98 -3.12 -39.69
N ARG A 320 -19.50 -3.70 -38.60
CA ARG A 320 -20.17 -5.01 -38.62
C ARG A 320 -21.70 -4.85 -38.51
N PRO A 321 -22.52 -5.36 -39.45
CA PRO A 321 -23.97 -5.18 -39.40
C PRO A 321 -24.58 -5.81 -38.15
N ALA A 322 -25.57 -5.13 -37.53
CA ALA A 322 -26.21 -5.61 -36.30
C ALA A 322 -26.93 -6.97 -36.45
N ALA A 323 -27.36 -7.33 -37.66
CA ALA A 323 -28.11 -8.55 -37.94
C ALA A 323 -27.24 -9.84 -38.06
N THR A 324 -25.92 -9.75 -37.80
CA THR A 324 -24.98 -10.88 -37.93
C THR A 324 -24.58 -11.47 -36.58
N THR A 325 -24.30 -12.78 -36.54
CA THR A 325 -23.90 -13.51 -35.32
C THR A 325 -22.60 -12.98 -34.72
N GLU A 326 -22.32 -13.30 -33.45
CA GLU A 326 -21.09 -12.89 -32.77
C GLU A 326 -19.82 -13.26 -33.55
N GLY A 327 -18.87 -12.31 -33.61
CA GLY A 327 -17.61 -12.47 -34.36
C GLY A 327 -17.14 -11.18 -35.03
N MET A 328 -16.00 -11.26 -35.72
CA MET A 328 -15.33 -10.14 -36.41
C MET A 328 -15.69 -10.00 -37.89
N SER A 329 -16.49 -10.93 -38.41
CA SER A 329 -16.86 -11.05 -39.82
C SER A 329 -18.37 -11.32 -39.92
N PRO A 330 -19.07 -10.78 -40.93
CA PRO A 330 -18.55 -9.91 -41.98
C PRO A 330 -18.45 -8.44 -41.53
N ALA A 331 -17.38 -7.74 -41.93
CA ALA A 331 -17.18 -6.32 -41.59
C ALA A 331 -16.45 -5.54 -42.70
N ASP A 332 -16.91 -4.32 -43.00
CA ASP A 332 -16.28 -3.34 -43.92
C ASP A 332 -15.27 -2.51 -43.10
N VAL A 333 -13.98 -2.64 -43.38
CA VAL A 333 -12.87 -2.18 -42.52
C VAL A 333 -12.08 -1.06 -43.19
N TYR A 334 -11.80 -0.01 -42.44
CA TYR A 334 -10.95 1.12 -42.83
C TYR A 334 -9.74 1.20 -41.92
N ALA A 335 -8.56 1.25 -42.51
CA ALA A 335 -7.27 1.18 -41.80
C ALA A 335 -6.35 2.33 -42.22
N CYS A 336 -5.69 2.94 -41.25
CA CYS A 336 -4.69 3.96 -41.45
C CYS A 336 -3.33 3.41 -41.05
N THR A 337 -2.36 3.58 -41.95
CA THR A 337 -1.14 2.76 -41.96
C THR A 337 0.11 3.63 -41.86
N ARG A 338 1.24 3.04 -41.45
CA ARG A 338 2.55 3.70 -41.35
C ARG A 338 3.08 4.29 -42.66
N ASN A 339 2.45 3.96 -43.80
CA ASN A 339 2.75 4.55 -45.10
C ASN A 339 2.05 5.90 -45.30
N SER A 340 1.34 6.41 -44.29
CA SER A 340 0.44 7.57 -44.38
C SER A 340 -0.67 7.39 -45.42
N GLU A 341 -1.21 6.17 -45.51
CA GLU A 341 -2.29 5.81 -46.43
C GLU A 341 -3.50 5.24 -45.68
N VAL A 342 -4.70 5.62 -46.14
CA VAL A 342 -5.98 5.00 -45.77
C VAL A 342 -6.25 3.82 -46.73
N LYS A 343 -6.49 2.63 -46.17
CA LYS A 343 -6.80 1.39 -46.88
C LYS A 343 -8.18 0.89 -46.49
N ARG A 344 -8.78 0.08 -47.38
CA ARG A 344 -10.05 -0.61 -47.15
C ARG A 344 -9.87 -2.12 -47.29
N SER A 345 -10.52 -2.88 -46.43
CA SER A 345 -10.56 -4.35 -46.47
C SER A 345 -11.93 -4.86 -46.01
N GLU A 346 -12.21 -6.13 -46.27
CA GLU A 346 -13.40 -6.82 -45.79
C GLU A 346 -12.97 -8.02 -44.94
N ASN A 347 -13.48 -8.10 -43.72
CA ASN A 347 -13.28 -9.27 -42.86
C ASN A 347 -14.18 -10.41 -43.32
N VAL A 348 -13.60 -11.52 -43.78
CA VAL A 348 -14.30 -12.73 -44.21
C VAL A 348 -14.02 -13.90 -43.25
N SER A 349 -15.00 -14.80 -43.14
CA SER A 349 -14.96 -15.91 -42.18
C SER A 349 -13.85 -16.93 -42.50
N PRO A 350 -13.15 -17.50 -41.51
CA PRO A 350 -13.34 -17.26 -40.07
C PRO A 350 -12.58 -16.04 -39.52
N TYR A 351 -11.39 -15.73 -40.05
CA TYR A 351 -10.51 -14.66 -39.56
C TYR A 351 -9.55 -14.17 -40.68
N ASP A 352 -10.07 -13.87 -41.86
CA ASP A 352 -9.25 -13.39 -42.99
C ASP A 352 -9.68 -11.97 -43.40
N SER A 353 -8.74 -11.14 -43.85
CA SER A 353 -9.02 -9.74 -44.24
C SER A 353 -8.68 -9.55 -45.70
N ALA A 354 -9.70 -9.62 -46.56
CA ALA A 354 -9.53 -9.47 -47.99
C ALA A 354 -9.40 -7.98 -48.35
N ALA A 355 -8.30 -7.57 -48.97
CA ALA A 355 -8.12 -6.20 -49.44
C ALA A 355 -9.25 -5.80 -50.42
N ARG A 356 -9.69 -4.53 -50.35
CA ARG A 356 -10.71 -3.96 -51.22
C ARG A 356 -10.18 -2.68 -51.84
N VAL A 357 -10.33 -2.54 -53.15
CA VAL A 357 -10.00 -1.28 -53.84
C VAL A 357 -10.98 -0.21 -53.37
N ILE A 358 -10.48 0.96 -52.99
CA ILE A 358 -11.32 2.15 -52.71
C ILE A 358 -11.76 2.72 -54.06
N PRO A 359 -13.07 2.74 -54.40
CA PRO A 359 -13.52 3.32 -55.66
C PRO A 359 -13.35 4.86 -55.65
N ALA A 360 -13.02 5.44 -56.80
CA ALA A 360 -12.76 6.87 -56.91
C ALA A 360 -13.95 7.71 -56.39
N ASN A 361 -13.64 8.77 -55.62
CA ASN A 361 -14.63 9.68 -55.02
C ASN A 361 -15.63 8.98 -54.08
N THR A 362 -15.23 7.95 -53.34
CA THR A 362 -16.07 7.28 -52.30
C THR A 362 -15.48 7.34 -50.90
N VAL A 363 -14.15 7.32 -50.80
CA VAL A 363 -13.39 7.66 -49.60
C VAL A 363 -12.31 8.67 -50.00
N THR A 364 -12.27 9.81 -49.32
CA THR A 364 -11.35 10.91 -49.62
C THR A 364 -10.53 11.23 -48.37
N PRO A 365 -9.23 10.86 -48.29
CA PRO A 365 -8.38 11.24 -47.18
C PRO A 365 -8.07 12.74 -47.21
N SER A 366 -8.23 13.40 -46.07
CA SER A 366 -7.85 14.81 -45.84
C SER A 366 -6.62 14.94 -44.97
N LEU A 367 -6.35 13.95 -44.12
CA LEU A 367 -5.12 13.84 -43.32
C LEU A 367 -4.72 12.36 -43.22
N ALA A 368 -3.43 12.07 -43.30
CA ALA A 368 -2.85 10.79 -42.94
C ALA A 368 -1.38 11.01 -42.57
N VAL A 369 -1.01 10.74 -41.32
CA VAL A 369 0.32 11.02 -40.79
C VAL A 369 0.79 9.86 -39.91
N TYR A 370 2.06 9.51 -40.08
CA TYR A 370 2.81 8.62 -39.21
C TYR A 370 4.00 9.39 -38.66
N TYR A 371 4.20 9.42 -37.34
CA TYR A 371 5.36 10.03 -36.73
C TYR A 371 5.73 9.36 -35.40
N THR A 372 7.00 9.52 -35.00
CA THR A 372 7.51 9.00 -33.72
C THR A 372 7.97 10.17 -32.86
N ILE A 373 7.45 10.24 -31.64
CA ILE A 373 7.79 11.26 -30.64
C ILE A 373 9.02 10.76 -29.84
N PRO A 374 9.91 11.65 -29.36
CA PRO A 374 10.96 11.26 -28.41
C PRO A 374 10.38 10.45 -27.23
N ASN A 375 11.09 9.39 -26.83
CA ASN A 375 10.64 8.26 -25.98
C ASN A 375 10.03 7.06 -26.74
N PHE A 376 10.24 6.94 -28.06
CA PHE A 376 9.80 5.81 -28.90
C PHE A 376 8.28 5.60 -28.93
N VAL A 377 7.49 6.67 -28.76
CA VAL A 377 6.04 6.60 -28.91
C VAL A 377 5.70 6.82 -30.38
N THR A 378 5.11 5.82 -31.02
CA THR A 378 4.67 5.93 -32.42
C THR A 378 3.20 6.30 -32.48
N VAL A 379 2.89 7.34 -33.25
CA VAL A 379 1.54 7.87 -33.47
C VAL A 379 1.17 7.67 -34.94
N ILE A 380 -0.05 7.14 -35.15
CA ILE A 380 -0.72 7.15 -36.45
C ILE A 380 -2.00 7.95 -36.30
N GLU A 381 -2.23 8.87 -37.22
CA GLU A 381 -3.44 9.67 -37.29
C GLU A 381 -3.92 9.77 -38.74
N CYS A 382 -5.23 9.74 -38.94
CA CYS A 382 -5.84 10.01 -40.22
C CYS A 382 -7.23 10.63 -40.07
N VAL A 383 -7.60 11.43 -41.08
CA VAL A 383 -8.95 11.97 -41.25
C VAL A 383 -9.35 11.73 -42.70
N PHE A 384 -10.56 11.20 -42.92
CA PHE A 384 -11.09 10.96 -44.25
C PHE A 384 -12.61 11.11 -44.30
N THR A 385 -13.18 11.51 -45.43
CA THR A 385 -14.63 11.47 -45.66
C THR A 385 -15.01 10.21 -46.40
N ARG A 386 -16.17 9.64 -46.06
CA ARG A 386 -16.76 8.43 -46.66
C ARG A 386 -18.18 8.75 -47.11
N LYS A 387 -18.56 8.30 -48.31
CA LYS A 387 -19.98 8.29 -48.73
C LYS A 387 -20.81 7.35 -47.85
N ALA A 388 -22.07 7.68 -47.66
CA ALA A 388 -22.98 6.87 -46.84
C ALA A 388 -23.20 5.47 -47.46
N SER A 389 -23.40 5.40 -48.77
CA SER A 389 -23.60 4.16 -49.52
C SER A 389 -22.97 4.21 -50.92
N LEU A 390 -22.85 3.03 -51.55
CA LEU A 390 -22.34 2.88 -52.91
C LEU A 390 -23.15 1.82 -53.66
N ALA A 391 -23.93 2.23 -54.67
CA ALA A 391 -24.69 1.31 -55.49
C ALA A 391 -23.78 0.38 -56.29
N GLY A 392 -23.96 -0.94 -56.15
CA GLY A 392 -23.25 -1.96 -56.91
C GLY A 392 -22.05 -2.63 -56.21
N ASP A 393 -21.62 -2.14 -55.04
CA ASP A 393 -20.63 -2.81 -54.20
C ASP A 393 -21.28 -3.32 -52.91
N ALA A 394 -21.63 -4.61 -52.86
CA ALA A 394 -22.24 -5.24 -51.69
C ALA A 394 -21.31 -5.31 -50.47
N THR A 395 -20.01 -5.07 -50.64
CA THR A 395 -19.03 -5.00 -49.54
C THR A 395 -18.97 -3.61 -48.92
N PHE A 396 -19.44 -2.57 -49.62
CA PHE A 396 -19.44 -1.18 -49.14
C PHE A 396 -20.72 -0.93 -48.35
N TYR A 397 -20.64 -1.00 -47.03
CA TYR A 397 -21.83 -1.05 -46.20
C TYR A 397 -22.57 0.30 -46.15
N ASP A 398 -23.89 0.23 -46.27
CA ASP A 398 -24.75 1.42 -46.28
C ASP A 398 -24.96 1.93 -44.86
N ILE A 399 -24.28 3.02 -44.48
CA ILE A 399 -24.42 3.65 -43.15
C ILE A 399 -25.55 4.68 -43.09
N SER A 400 -26.40 4.77 -44.12
CA SER A 400 -27.53 5.69 -44.15
C SER A 400 -28.80 5.12 -43.50
N GLY A 401 -29.70 6.04 -43.13
CA GLY A 401 -31.02 5.68 -42.60
C GLY A 401 -30.95 4.96 -41.25
N ASP A 402 -31.65 3.83 -41.17
CA ASP A 402 -31.78 3.03 -39.94
C ASP A 402 -30.76 1.89 -39.80
N ASN A 403 -29.78 1.79 -40.71
CA ASN A 403 -28.79 0.72 -40.70
C ASN A 403 -27.82 0.85 -39.51
N ALA A 404 -27.90 -0.09 -38.56
CA ALA A 404 -27.08 -0.10 -37.35
C ALA A 404 -25.87 -1.03 -37.47
N TYR A 405 -24.71 -0.56 -37.01
CA TYR A 405 -23.43 -1.26 -37.07
C TYR A 405 -22.73 -1.31 -35.71
N TYR A 406 -22.15 -2.46 -35.37
CA TYR A 406 -21.15 -2.55 -34.32
C TYR A 406 -19.82 -2.01 -34.86
N LEU A 407 -19.26 -1.01 -34.17
CA LEU A 407 -17.90 -0.52 -34.44
C LEU A 407 -16.87 -1.49 -33.85
N LEU A 408 -15.86 -1.86 -34.63
CA LEU A 408 -14.77 -2.76 -34.22
C LEU A 408 -13.43 -2.03 -34.38
N MET A 409 -12.83 -1.50 -33.32
CA MET A 409 -11.54 -0.78 -33.39
C MET A 409 -10.37 -1.72 -33.04
N ALA A 410 -9.24 -1.59 -33.74
CA ALA A 410 -8.05 -2.40 -33.49
C ALA A 410 -6.74 -1.67 -33.90
N ILE A 411 -5.62 -2.13 -33.34
CA ILE A 411 -4.26 -1.70 -33.70
C ILE A 411 -3.35 -2.90 -33.97
N GLY A 412 -2.31 -2.71 -34.78
CA GLY A 412 -1.33 -3.77 -35.07
C GLY A 412 0.06 -3.28 -35.50
N LEU A 413 1.00 -4.23 -35.51
CA LEU A 413 2.44 -3.98 -35.64
C LEU A 413 2.99 -4.23 -37.04
N ASP A 414 2.23 -4.88 -37.92
CA ASP A 414 2.71 -5.35 -39.23
C ASP A 414 1.76 -4.96 -40.37
N ILE A 415 2.35 -4.56 -41.51
CA ILE A 415 1.67 -4.35 -42.79
C ILE A 415 2.35 -5.14 -43.90
N ASN A 416 1.57 -5.54 -44.91
CA ASN A 416 2.06 -6.21 -46.11
C ASN A 416 2.81 -5.21 -47.01
N ALA A 417 3.55 -5.73 -48.00
CA ALA A 417 4.32 -4.92 -48.95
C ALA A 417 3.46 -3.97 -49.83
N ASP A 418 2.16 -4.23 -49.97
CA ASP A 418 1.18 -3.37 -50.66
C ASP A 418 0.51 -2.32 -49.73
N GLY A 419 0.95 -2.26 -48.47
CA GLY A 419 0.42 -1.40 -47.43
C GLY A 419 -0.88 -1.88 -46.79
N THR A 420 -1.36 -3.10 -47.08
CA THR A 420 -2.53 -3.68 -46.40
C THR A 420 -2.16 -4.25 -45.01
N ILE A 421 -3.15 -4.54 -44.16
CA ILE A 421 -2.92 -5.16 -42.84
C ILE A 421 -2.29 -6.55 -43.02
N ALA A 422 -1.18 -6.83 -42.33
CA ALA A 422 -0.54 -8.14 -42.35
C ALA A 422 -1.08 -9.08 -41.27
N GLY A 423 -1.30 -10.34 -41.65
CA GLY A 423 -1.62 -11.44 -40.74
C GLY A 423 -3.07 -11.48 -40.26
N LYS A 424 -3.35 -12.43 -39.36
CA LYS A 424 -4.69 -12.70 -38.78
C LYS A 424 -4.85 -12.17 -37.35
N ILE A 425 -3.92 -11.33 -36.90
CA ILE A 425 -3.73 -10.99 -35.47
C ILE A 425 -3.52 -9.48 -35.34
N HIS A 426 -4.38 -8.84 -34.56
CA HIS A 426 -4.22 -7.48 -34.05
C HIS A 426 -3.52 -7.52 -32.68
N SER A 427 -2.80 -6.47 -32.28
CA SER A 427 -2.19 -6.40 -30.95
C SER A 427 -3.23 -6.14 -29.86
N GLN A 428 -4.14 -5.21 -30.12
CA GLN A 428 -5.24 -4.85 -29.22
C GLN A 428 -6.50 -4.63 -30.05
N ARG A 429 -7.66 -4.93 -29.45
CA ARG A 429 -8.97 -4.86 -30.08
C ARG A 429 -10.04 -4.39 -29.10
N TRP A 430 -11.01 -3.65 -29.61
CA TRP A 430 -12.10 -3.09 -28.84
C TRP A 430 -13.39 -3.06 -29.68
N PRO A 431 -14.36 -3.93 -29.41
CA PRO A 431 -15.70 -3.82 -29.98
C PRO A 431 -16.51 -2.78 -29.22
N ALA A 432 -17.37 -2.04 -29.91
CA ALA A 432 -18.44 -1.28 -29.28
C ALA A 432 -19.48 -2.24 -28.68
N ALA A 433 -19.99 -1.92 -27.49
CA ALA A 433 -20.93 -2.78 -26.76
C ALA A 433 -22.30 -2.91 -27.47
N ASN A 434 -22.72 -1.86 -28.19
CA ASN A 434 -24.00 -1.78 -28.88
C ASN A 434 -23.77 -1.42 -30.35
N ALA A 435 -24.68 -1.86 -31.21
CA ALA A 435 -24.74 -1.37 -32.59
C ALA A 435 -25.30 0.05 -32.63
N LEU A 436 -24.90 0.83 -33.63
CA LEU A 436 -25.20 2.26 -33.73
C LEU A 436 -25.56 2.67 -35.16
N LYS A 437 -26.48 3.62 -35.31
CA LYS A 437 -26.79 4.30 -36.57
C LYS A 437 -25.89 5.52 -36.75
N LEU A 438 -24.76 5.36 -37.45
CA LEU A 438 -23.71 6.41 -37.53
C LEU A 438 -24.20 7.79 -38.02
N GLN A 439 -25.32 7.86 -38.75
CA GLN A 439 -25.88 9.13 -39.23
C GLN A 439 -26.83 9.85 -38.26
N SER A 440 -27.41 9.16 -37.27
CA SER A 440 -28.48 9.70 -36.40
C SER A 440 -28.22 9.50 -34.90
N GLU A 441 -27.27 8.63 -34.55
CA GLU A 441 -26.87 8.31 -33.18
C GLU A 441 -25.39 8.65 -33.01
N PHE A 442 -25.09 9.59 -32.11
CA PHE A 442 -23.72 10.06 -31.83
C PHE A 442 -23.25 9.71 -30.41
N ALA A 443 -24.17 9.60 -29.46
CA ALA A 443 -23.87 8.93 -28.19
C ALA A 443 -23.73 7.43 -28.47
N LEU A 444 -22.53 6.87 -28.26
CA LEU A 444 -22.45 5.44 -27.95
C LEU A 444 -23.39 5.21 -26.76
N PRO A 445 -24.39 4.30 -26.86
CA PRO A 445 -25.22 3.98 -25.72
C PRO A 445 -24.26 3.49 -24.64
N THR A 446 -24.19 4.26 -23.55
CA THR A 446 -23.47 3.83 -22.37
C THR A 446 -23.95 2.41 -22.06
N PRO A 447 -23.03 1.48 -21.74
CA PRO A 447 -23.44 0.25 -21.08
C PRO A 447 -24.38 0.63 -19.93
N PRO A 448 -25.47 -0.14 -19.67
CA PRO A 448 -26.31 0.09 -18.51
C PRO A 448 -25.40 0.29 -17.29
N PRO A 449 -25.68 1.35 -16.50
CA PRO A 449 -24.69 2.24 -15.90
C PRO A 449 -23.44 1.51 -15.44
N ALA A 450 -22.31 1.88 -16.07
CA ALA A 450 -20.99 1.25 -15.97
C ALA A 450 -20.83 0.34 -14.75
N THR A 451 -20.54 -0.94 -15.01
CA THR A 451 -19.98 -1.87 -14.02
C THR A 451 -18.98 -1.10 -13.17
N PRO A 452 -19.26 -0.88 -11.88
CA PRO A 452 -18.58 0.19 -11.16
C PRO A 452 -17.06 0.03 -11.15
N LYS A 453 -16.33 1.16 -11.15
CA LYS A 453 -14.90 1.15 -10.75
C LYS A 453 -14.80 0.33 -9.46
N PRO A 454 -13.78 -0.53 -9.27
CA PRO A 454 -13.63 -1.35 -8.06
C PRO A 454 -13.91 -0.50 -6.81
N GLY A 455 -14.99 -0.83 -6.08
CA GLY A 455 -15.48 -0.05 -4.94
C GLY A 455 -16.84 0.65 -5.10
N GLY A 456 -17.24 1.02 -6.31
CA GLY A 456 -18.57 1.62 -6.55
C GLY A 456 -19.72 0.60 -6.40
N ASP A 457 -19.42 -0.69 -6.54
CA ASP A 457 -20.35 -1.80 -6.29
C ASP A 457 -20.84 -1.88 -4.84
N LEU A 458 -20.16 -1.21 -3.91
CA LEU A 458 -20.57 -1.14 -2.51
C LEU A 458 -21.43 0.09 -2.17
N VAL A 459 -21.69 0.97 -3.14
CA VAL A 459 -22.60 2.11 -2.98
C VAL A 459 -24.05 1.61 -2.91
N GLY A 460 -24.75 1.87 -1.79
CA GLY A 460 -26.11 1.40 -1.53
C GLY A 460 -26.21 0.09 -0.73
N CYS A 461 -25.08 -0.44 -0.22
CA CYS A 461 -25.07 -1.60 0.66
C CYS A 461 -25.89 -1.39 1.94
N GLY A 462 -26.82 -2.30 2.21
CA GLY A 462 -27.73 -2.22 3.36
C GLY A 462 -28.97 -1.34 3.13
N GLU A 463 -29.09 -0.68 1.97
CA GLU A 463 -30.25 0.14 1.61
C GLU A 463 -30.94 -0.37 0.34
N THR A 464 -30.18 -0.57 -0.75
CA THR A 464 -30.71 -0.93 -2.10
C THR A 464 -30.20 -2.27 -2.62
N LYS A 465 -29.25 -2.87 -1.91
CA LYS A 465 -28.68 -4.20 -2.15
C LYS A 465 -28.09 -4.77 -0.86
N GLY A 466 -28.11 -6.08 -0.72
CA GLY A 466 -27.37 -6.76 0.34
C GLY A 466 -25.91 -6.95 -0.06
N CYS A 467 -25.00 -6.91 0.92
CA CYS A 467 -23.56 -6.92 0.65
C CYS A 467 -22.78 -7.67 1.72
N PHE A 468 -21.72 -8.33 1.29
CA PHE A 468 -20.70 -8.95 2.13
C PHE A 468 -19.32 -8.61 1.56
N SER A 469 -18.52 -7.82 2.29
CA SER A 469 -17.20 -7.35 1.83
C SER A 469 -16.09 -7.61 2.85
N GLN A 470 -14.86 -7.80 2.36
CA GLN A 470 -13.69 -8.13 3.14
C GLN A 470 -12.45 -7.34 2.69
N PRO A 471 -11.77 -6.62 3.61
CA PRO A 471 -12.14 -6.37 5.00
C PRO A 471 -13.52 -5.68 5.15
N THR A 472 -14.22 -5.93 6.26
CA THR A 472 -15.57 -5.37 6.47
C THR A 472 -15.57 -3.84 6.36
N GLY A 473 -16.41 -3.30 5.48
CA GLY A 473 -16.48 -1.86 5.21
C GLY A 473 -15.38 -1.32 4.30
N CYS A 474 -14.61 -2.19 3.62
CA CYS A 474 -13.71 -1.77 2.54
C CYS A 474 -14.48 -1.04 1.42
N SER A 475 -13.77 -0.16 0.73
CA SER A 475 -14.22 0.51 -0.49
C SER A 475 -13.03 0.69 -1.42
N GLY A 476 -13.25 0.65 -2.73
CA GLY A 476 -12.19 0.88 -3.71
C GLY A 476 -11.42 -0.39 -4.08
N SER A 477 -10.17 -0.19 -4.49
CA SER A 477 -9.12 -1.20 -4.59
C SER A 477 -8.73 -1.85 -3.26
N ASN A 478 -9.20 -1.32 -2.13
CA ASN A 478 -8.82 -1.77 -0.79
C ASN A 478 -9.63 -3.00 -0.30
N CYS A 479 -10.54 -3.52 -1.12
CA CYS A 479 -11.22 -4.79 -0.88
C CYS A 479 -10.38 -5.96 -1.40
N GLN A 480 -10.18 -6.98 -0.56
CA GLN A 480 -9.63 -8.26 -0.96
C GLN A 480 -10.66 -9.07 -1.74
N ALA A 481 -11.91 -9.07 -1.26
CA ALA A 481 -13.04 -9.63 -1.99
C ALA A 481 -14.38 -9.03 -1.49
N TYR A 482 -15.40 -9.04 -2.34
CA TYR A 482 -16.78 -8.80 -1.93
C TYR A 482 -17.78 -9.54 -2.83
N VAL A 483 -18.99 -9.74 -2.31
CA VAL A 483 -20.19 -10.11 -3.07
C VAL A 483 -21.36 -9.23 -2.64
N THR A 484 -22.16 -8.80 -3.60
CA THR A 484 -23.41 -8.07 -3.40
C THR A 484 -24.54 -8.78 -4.12
N TRP A 485 -25.76 -8.66 -3.60
CA TRP A 485 -26.97 -9.23 -4.19
C TRP A 485 -28.11 -8.21 -4.22
N GLN A 486 -28.83 -8.17 -5.34
CA GLN A 486 -29.95 -7.27 -5.55
C GLN A 486 -31.12 -8.01 -6.21
N GLY A 487 -32.29 -7.98 -5.59
CA GLY A 487 -33.52 -8.48 -6.20
C GLY A 487 -33.97 -7.60 -7.37
N LEU A 488 -34.35 -8.23 -8.47
CA LEU A 488 -34.90 -7.60 -9.68
C LEU A 488 -36.43 -7.78 -9.72
N GLN A 489 -37.10 -7.01 -10.60
CA GLN A 489 -38.57 -6.98 -10.69
C GLN A 489 -39.18 -8.35 -11.04
N ASP A 490 -38.47 -9.18 -11.79
CA ASP A 490 -38.91 -10.53 -12.21
C ASP A 490 -38.64 -11.63 -11.16
N GLY A 491 -38.23 -11.27 -9.94
CA GLY A 491 -37.87 -12.21 -8.87
C GLY A 491 -36.49 -12.87 -9.03
N GLN A 492 -35.77 -12.56 -10.12
CA GLN A 492 -34.35 -12.88 -10.26
C GLN A 492 -33.49 -12.10 -9.27
N VAL A 493 -32.31 -12.61 -8.94
CA VAL A 493 -31.32 -11.90 -8.11
C VAL A 493 -30.06 -11.67 -8.95
N ARG A 494 -29.64 -10.40 -9.05
CA ARG A 494 -28.34 -10.00 -9.61
C ARG A 494 -27.28 -10.12 -8.53
N PHE A 495 -26.19 -10.81 -8.86
CA PHE A 495 -24.99 -10.90 -8.05
C PHE A 495 -23.86 -10.09 -8.70
N VAL A 496 -23.16 -9.28 -7.91
CA VAL A 496 -21.89 -8.66 -8.31
C VAL A 496 -20.82 -9.10 -7.33
N MET A 497 -19.70 -9.61 -7.81
CA MET A 497 -18.60 -10.09 -6.99
C MET A 497 -17.24 -9.66 -7.55
N MET A 498 -16.30 -9.43 -6.65
CA MET A 498 -14.92 -9.11 -6.97
C MET A 498 -13.98 -9.84 -6.01
N GLY A 499 -12.82 -10.27 -6.49
CA GLY A 499 -11.77 -10.83 -5.65
C GLY A 499 -10.38 -10.58 -6.23
N GLN A 500 -9.43 -10.21 -5.38
CA GLN A 500 -8.00 -10.13 -5.70
C GLN A 500 -7.43 -11.54 -5.84
N ALA A 501 -7.63 -12.15 -7.01
CA ALA A 501 -7.37 -13.55 -7.29
C ALA A 501 -6.78 -13.73 -8.70
N GLN A 502 -5.86 -14.68 -8.87
CA GLN A 502 -5.27 -15.00 -10.17
C GLN A 502 -6.07 -16.05 -10.96
N GLY A 503 -6.85 -16.91 -10.29
CA GLY A 503 -7.56 -18.02 -10.92
C GLY A 503 -9.08 -17.94 -10.81
N TRP A 504 -9.62 -17.68 -9.62
CA TRP A 504 -11.07 -17.61 -9.41
C TRP A 504 -11.49 -16.83 -8.16
N VAL A 505 -12.72 -16.31 -8.19
CA VAL A 505 -13.47 -15.81 -7.03
C VAL A 505 -14.81 -16.52 -6.97
N ALA A 506 -15.23 -16.97 -5.79
CA ALA A 506 -16.47 -17.72 -5.61
C ALA A 506 -17.27 -17.26 -4.39
N PHE A 507 -18.59 -17.40 -4.46
CA PHE A 507 -19.46 -17.38 -3.29
C PHE A 507 -20.29 -18.66 -3.21
N GLY A 508 -20.74 -19.01 -2.01
CA GLY A 508 -21.56 -20.19 -1.78
C GLY A 508 -22.66 -19.97 -0.75
N LEU A 509 -23.78 -20.67 -0.91
CA LEU A 509 -24.94 -20.58 -0.03
C LEU A 509 -25.02 -21.83 0.85
N ARG A 510 -24.84 -21.71 2.17
CA ARG A 510 -24.96 -22.81 3.13
C ARG A 510 -26.21 -22.65 3.99
N ARG A 511 -27.00 -23.72 4.12
CA ARG A 511 -28.23 -23.71 4.96
C ARG A 511 -27.89 -23.55 6.44
N SER A 512 -28.84 -23.00 7.22
CA SER A 512 -28.68 -22.68 8.64
C SER A 512 -28.67 -23.89 9.57
N ASN A 513 -29.22 -25.02 9.13
CA ASN A 513 -29.37 -26.25 9.91
C ASN A 513 -28.10 -27.13 9.98
N ILE A 514 -26.98 -26.68 9.43
CA ILE A 514 -25.70 -27.42 9.40
C ILE A 514 -24.66 -26.68 10.26
N ASN A 515 -24.21 -27.33 11.32
CA ASN A 515 -23.25 -26.80 12.28
C ASN A 515 -21.81 -26.84 11.74
N ASN A 516 -21.31 -25.68 11.30
CA ASN A 516 -19.93 -25.43 10.85
C ASN A 516 -19.44 -26.23 9.62
N GLY A 517 -18.61 -25.59 8.80
CA GLY A 517 -18.03 -26.17 7.59
C GLY A 517 -18.51 -25.52 6.28
N MET A 518 -17.98 -26.00 5.16
CA MET A 518 -18.23 -25.46 3.81
C MET A 518 -19.30 -26.22 3.02
N SER A 519 -19.86 -27.29 3.58
CA SER A 519 -20.68 -28.29 2.90
C SER A 519 -21.88 -28.71 3.77
N PRO A 520 -23.05 -29.01 3.18
CA PRO A 520 -23.40 -28.76 1.78
C PRO A 520 -23.63 -27.27 1.48
N ALA A 521 -23.17 -26.82 0.30
CA ALA A 521 -23.38 -25.47 -0.19
C ALA A 521 -23.47 -25.43 -1.73
N ASP A 522 -24.41 -24.64 -2.26
CA ASP A 522 -24.55 -24.30 -3.69
C ASP A 522 -23.58 -23.15 -4.01
N VAL A 523 -22.58 -23.38 -4.87
CA VAL A 523 -21.43 -22.49 -5.10
C VAL A 523 -21.41 -21.98 -6.53
N TYR A 524 -21.11 -20.70 -6.68
CA TYR A 524 -20.94 -20.00 -7.97
C TYR A 524 -19.57 -19.34 -7.99
N ALA A 525 -18.79 -19.63 -9.03
CA ALA A 525 -17.41 -19.20 -9.17
C ALA A 525 -17.18 -18.55 -10.53
N CYS A 526 -16.58 -17.37 -10.52
CA CYS A 526 -16.13 -16.67 -11.71
C CYS A 526 -14.63 -16.87 -11.87
N THR A 527 -14.20 -17.32 -13.06
CA THR A 527 -12.82 -17.80 -13.30
C THR A 527 -12.04 -16.89 -14.25
N SER A 528 -10.71 -17.02 -14.24
CA SER A 528 -9.80 -16.33 -15.15
C SER A 528 -10.07 -16.63 -16.63
N ASP A 529 -10.70 -17.77 -16.94
CA ASP A 529 -11.16 -18.16 -18.28
C ASP A 529 -12.40 -17.38 -18.76
N ARG A 530 -12.91 -16.45 -17.93
CA ARG A 530 -14.07 -15.61 -18.21
C ARG A 530 -15.39 -16.41 -18.31
N GLU A 531 -15.52 -17.43 -17.47
CA GLU A 531 -16.74 -18.21 -17.32
C GLU A 531 -17.27 -18.18 -15.88
N VAL A 532 -18.58 -18.40 -15.73
CA VAL A 532 -19.19 -18.74 -14.44
C VAL A 532 -19.35 -20.25 -14.38
N LYS A 533 -18.78 -20.88 -13.34
CA LYS A 533 -18.97 -22.29 -13.03
C LYS A 533 -19.84 -22.43 -11.79
N ARG A 534 -20.69 -23.45 -11.77
CA ARG A 534 -21.45 -23.87 -10.58
C ARG A 534 -20.85 -25.15 -10.02
N SER A 535 -20.80 -25.27 -8.70
CA SER A 535 -20.42 -26.50 -8.02
C SER A 535 -21.23 -26.71 -6.74
N GLU A 536 -21.23 -27.93 -6.24
CA GLU A 536 -21.78 -28.26 -4.94
C GLU A 536 -20.66 -28.72 -4.02
N ASN A 537 -20.48 -28.04 -2.89
CA ASN A 537 -19.54 -28.48 -1.88
C ASN A 537 -20.08 -29.73 -1.17
N VAL A 538 -19.44 -30.88 -1.33
CA VAL A 538 -19.80 -32.14 -0.67
C VAL A 538 -18.68 -32.60 0.28
N SER A 539 -19.08 -33.15 1.42
CA SER A 539 -18.17 -33.59 2.48
C SER A 539 -17.25 -34.72 1.99
N PRO A 540 -15.94 -34.73 2.35
CA PRO A 540 -15.29 -33.84 3.32
C PRO A 540 -14.70 -32.55 2.74
N LEU A 541 -14.26 -32.53 1.48
CA LEU A 541 -13.52 -31.40 0.86
C LEU A 541 -13.74 -31.28 -0.67
N ASN A 542 -14.79 -31.90 -1.22
CA ASN A 542 -15.01 -31.90 -2.67
C ASN A 542 -15.92 -30.73 -3.06
N SER A 543 -15.64 -30.10 -4.20
CA SER A 543 -16.57 -29.18 -4.87
C SER A 543 -16.94 -29.81 -6.21
N GLU A 544 -18.00 -30.62 -6.23
CA GLU A 544 -18.41 -31.34 -7.44
C GLU A 544 -18.95 -30.33 -8.45
N ALA A 545 -18.37 -30.28 -9.65
CA ALA A 545 -18.89 -29.45 -10.73
C ALA A 545 -20.34 -29.84 -11.04
N ARG A 546 -21.22 -28.83 -11.11
CA ARG A 546 -22.63 -28.98 -11.47
C ARG A 546 -22.87 -28.20 -12.77
N VAL A 547 -23.59 -28.80 -13.70
CA VAL A 547 -24.00 -28.10 -14.93
C VAL A 547 -24.94 -26.96 -14.53
N ILE A 548 -24.73 -25.78 -15.09
CA ILE A 548 -25.67 -24.65 -15.01
C ILE A 548 -26.80 -24.94 -16.02
N PRO A 549 -28.05 -25.13 -15.57
CA PRO A 549 -29.15 -25.39 -16.50
C PRO A 549 -29.46 -24.14 -17.35
N ALA A 550 -29.89 -24.35 -18.59
CA ALA A 550 -30.27 -23.26 -19.49
C ALA A 550 -31.32 -22.33 -18.85
N ASP A 551 -31.25 -21.04 -19.17
CA ASP A 551 -32.15 -19.98 -18.69
C ASP A 551 -32.20 -19.75 -17.16
N THR A 552 -31.35 -20.45 -16.38
CA THR A 552 -31.28 -20.28 -14.91
C THR A 552 -30.26 -19.26 -14.42
N LEU A 553 -29.28 -18.91 -15.26
CA LEU A 553 -28.23 -17.95 -14.97
C LEU A 553 -27.84 -17.20 -16.24
N THR A 554 -27.76 -15.87 -16.16
CA THR A 554 -27.32 -15.00 -17.27
C THR A 554 -26.08 -14.24 -16.84
N LEU A 555 -24.96 -14.49 -17.50
CA LEU A 555 -23.72 -13.73 -17.29
C LEU A 555 -23.87 -12.34 -17.92
N GLU A 556 -23.75 -11.28 -17.13
CA GLU A 556 -23.82 -9.90 -17.62
C GLU A 556 -22.43 -9.35 -17.94
N THR A 557 -21.43 -9.61 -17.09
CA THR A 557 -20.05 -9.15 -17.30
C THR A 557 -19.06 -9.99 -16.51
N ILE A 558 -17.87 -10.24 -17.08
CA ILE A 558 -16.73 -10.79 -16.35
C ILE A 558 -15.44 -10.15 -16.87
N GLN A 559 -14.61 -9.70 -15.94
CA GLN A 559 -13.36 -8.97 -16.19
C GLN A 559 -12.24 -9.59 -15.35
N PHE A 560 -11.04 -9.61 -15.91
CA PHE A 560 -9.82 -10.01 -15.22
C PHE A 560 -8.74 -8.99 -15.55
N GLU A 561 -8.46 -8.11 -14.58
CA GLU A 561 -7.52 -7.00 -14.71
C GLU A 561 -6.76 -6.81 -13.39
N ASN A 562 -5.46 -6.50 -13.43
CA ASN A 562 -4.65 -6.20 -12.25
C ASN A 562 -4.70 -7.26 -11.12
N ASN A 563 -4.74 -8.55 -11.47
CA ASN A 563 -4.94 -9.67 -10.53
C ASN A 563 -6.25 -9.58 -9.72
N ALA A 564 -7.28 -8.92 -10.24
CA ALA A 564 -8.64 -8.95 -9.72
C ALA A 564 -9.59 -9.54 -10.75
N ILE A 565 -10.45 -10.46 -10.31
CA ILE A 565 -11.59 -10.96 -11.09
C ILE A 565 -12.82 -10.22 -10.60
N THR A 566 -13.53 -9.53 -11.49
CA THR A 566 -14.81 -8.88 -11.24
C THR A 566 -15.87 -9.49 -12.13
N CYS A 567 -17.04 -9.82 -11.57
CA CYS A 567 -18.05 -10.64 -12.22
C CYS A 567 -19.46 -10.23 -11.82
N THR A 568 -20.37 -10.12 -12.79
CA THR A 568 -21.78 -9.80 -12.59
C THR A 568 -22.64 -10.79 -13.36
N PHE A 569 -23.61 -11.42 -12.69
CA PHE A 569 -24.57 -12.33 -13.30
C PHE A 569 -25.92 -12.29 -12.59
N THR A 570 -27.01 -12.60 -13.29
CA THR A 570 -28.33 -12.84 -12.68
C THR A 570 -28.59 -14.34 -12.54
N ARG A 571 -29.34 -14.70 -11.49
CA ARG A 571 -29.74 -16.07 -11.18
C ARG A 571 -31.24 -16.13 -10.90
N GLN A 572 -31.90 -17.18 -11.39
CA GLN A 572 -33.29 -17.47 -11.03
C GLN A 572 -33.43 -17.77 -9.52
N PRO A 573 -34.59 -17.47 -8.91
CA PRO A 573 -34.80 -17.66 -7.47
C PRO A 573 -34.76 -19.13 -7.04
N PHE A 574 -35.31 -20.03 -7.86
CA PHE A 574 -35.30 -21.48 -7.65
C PHE A 574 -35.41 -22.21 -8.99
N LEU A 575 -35.09 -23.50 -9.01
CA LEU A 575 -35.33 -24.40 -10.12
C LEU A 575 -36.18 -25.57 -9.64
N GLN A 576 -37.29 -25.84 -10.34
CA GLN A 576 -38.20 -26.92 -9.94
C GLN A 576 -37.58 -28.29 -10.27
N GLY A 577 -37.32 -29.10 -9.24
CA GLY A 577 -36.80 -30.47 -9.38
C GLY A 577 -35.27 -30.62 -9.22
N ASP A 578 -34.53 -29.55 -8.90
CA ASP A 578 -33.11 -29.63 -8.52
C ASP A 578 -32.91 -29.16 -7.06
N ASP A 579 -32.86 -30.09 -6.11
CA ASP A 579 -32.63 -29.80 -4.68
C ASP A 579 -31.22 -29.25 -4.36
N THR A 580 -30.30 -29.35 -5.32
CA THR A 580 -28.96 -28.75 -5.23
C THR A 580 -28.99 -27.27 -5.61
N PHE A 581 -29.97 -26.81 -6.40
CA PHE A 581 -30.12 -25.41 -6.80
C PHE A 581 -30.92 -24.66 -5.73
N TYR A 582 -30.23 -24.00 -4.80
CA TYR A 582 -30.86 -23.57 -3.56
C TYR A 582 -31.91 -22.47 -3.80
N ASN A 583 -33.10 -22.65 -3.22
CA ASN A 583 -34.19 -21.68 -3.34
C ASN A 583 -33.87 -20.42 -2.50
N ILE A 584 -33.62 -19.29 -3.16
CA ILE A 584 -33.28 -18.01 -2.53
C ILE A 584 -34.49 -17.07 -2.37
N SER A 585 -35.70 -17.51 -2.72
CA SER A 585 -36.94 -16.74 -2.57
C SER A 585 -37.62 -16.92 -1.21
N GLY A 586 -38.55 -16.00 -0.90
CA GLY A 586 -39.32 -16.02 0.35
C GLY A 586 -38.43 -15.79 1.57
N ASP A 587 -38.69 -16.54 2.65
CA ASP A 587 -37.97 -16.43 3.92
C ASP A 587 -36.70 -17.31 4.01
N ASN A 588 -36.24 -17.90 2.91
CA ASN A 588 -35.05 -18.75 2.91
C ASN A 588 -33.78 -17.94 3.19
N ALA A 589 -33.12 -18.22 4.31
CA ALA A 589 -31.90 -17.54 4.73
C ALA A 589 -30.69 -18.49 4.75
N TYR A 590 -29.54 -18.01 4.25
CA TYR A 590 -28.32 -18.78 4.07
C TYR A 590 -27.11 -18.07 4.67
N TYR A 591 -26.16 -18.84 5.18
CA TYR A 591 -24.80 -18.31 5.38
C TYR A 591 -24.17 -18.09 4.01
N VAL A 592 -23.70 -16.87 3.76
CA VAL A 592 -22.97 -16.54 2.54
C VAL A 592 -21.49 -16.81 2.79
N LEU A 593 -20.96 -17.79 2.07
CA LEU A 593 -19.54 -18.13 2.03
C LEU A 593 -18.90 -17.36 0.86
N MET A 594 -17.65 -16.94 1.01
CA MET A 594 -16.88 -16.27 -0.03
C MET A 594 -15.44 -16.80 -0.02
N ALA A 595 -14.83 -17.00 -1.18
CA ALA A 595 -13.45 -17.47 -1.29
C ALA A 595 -12.78 -17.00 -2.58
N ILE A 596 -11.45 -16.96 -2.57
CA ILE A 596 -10.61 -16.66 -3.73
C ILE A 596 -9.54 -17.73 -3.91
N GLY A 597 -9.07 -17.94 -5.13
CA GLY A 597 -8.01 -18.92 -5.43
C GLY A 597 -7.13 -18.56 -6.63
N ALA A 598 -5.93 -19.14 -6.65
CA ALA A 598 -4.90 -18.86 -7.65
C ALA A 598 -4.91 -19.80 -8.87
N SER A 599 -5.62 -20.93 -8.82
CA SER A 599 -5.53 -22.00 -9.83
C SER A 599 -6.90 -22.48 -10.32
N ILE A 600 -6.97 -22.78 -11.61
CA ILE A 600 -8.09 -23.44 -12.29
C ILE A 600 -7.60 -24.71 -12.99
N ASN A 601 -8.51 -25.66 -13.21
CA ASN A 601 -8.26 -26.87 -13.99
C ASN A 601 -8.40 -26.59 -15.50
N ALA A 602 -7.95 -27.51 -16.34
CA ALA A 602 -7.99 -27.37 -17.80
C ALA A 602 -9.41 -27.38 -18.42
N ASP A 603 -10.44 -27.68 -17.64
CA ASP A 603 -11.87 -27.58 -18.00
C ASP A 603 -12.52 -26.27 -17.49
N GLY A 604 -11.70 -25.33 -16.99
CA GLY A 604 -12.11 -24.07 -16.39
C GLY A 604 -12.74 -24.20 -15.01
N THR A 605 -12.76 -25.38 -14.38
CA THR A 605 -13.27 -25.54 -13.00
C THR A 605 -12.26 -25.10 -11.95
N ILE A 606 -12.69 -24.92 -10.70
CA ILE A 606 -11.81 -24.57 -9.57
C ILE A 606 -10.67 -25.59 -9.44
N GLY A 607 -9.44 -25.12 -9.58
CA GLY A 607 -8.24 -25.93 -9.57
C GLY A 607 -7.58 -25.96 -8.20
N GLY A 608 -7.25 -27.16 -7.73
CA GLY A 608 -6.66 -27.39 -6.41
C GLY A 608 -7.71 -27.40 -5.28
N ASN A 609 -7.54 -28.33 -4.34
CA ASN A 609 -8.50 -28.56 -3.24
C ASN A 609 -8.42 -27.49 -2.11
N ARG A 610 -7.90 -26.29 -2.40
CA ARG A 610 -7.65 -25.23 -1.41
C ARG A 610 -7.84 -23.86 -2.07
N HIS A 611 -8.66 -23.02 -1.44
CA HIS A 611 -8.71 -21.58 -1.68
C HIS A 611 -7.43 -20.92 -1.14
N THR A 612 -7.09 -19.72 -1.65
CA THR A 612 -6.09 -18.84 -1.04
C THR A 612 -6.64 -18.31 0.27
N ASP A 613 -7.76 -17.58 0.20
CA ASP A 613 -8.46 -17.00 1.36
C ASP A 613 -9.96 -17.32 1.32
N ARG A 614 -10.61 -17.20 2.49
CA ARG A 614 -12.03 -17.51 2.68
C ARG A 614 -12.65 -16.65 3.77
N TRP A 615 -13.96 -16.43 3.64
CA TRP A 615 -14.77 -15.73 4.62
C TRP A 615 -16.20 -16.31 4.66
N SER A 616 -16.89 -16.14 5.77
CA SER A 616 -18.30 -16.50 5.97
C SER A 616 -19.01 -15.34 6.63
N THR A 617 -20.30 -15.16 6.38
CA THR A 617 -21.13 -14.30 7.24
C THR A 617 -21.26 -14.89 8.64
N THR A 618 -21.40 -14.03 9.64
CA THR A 618 -21.70 -14.40 11.05
C THR A 618 -23.14 -14.88 11.22
N GLU A 619 -24.05 -14.33 10.42
CA GLU A 619 -25.49 -14.55 10.45
C GLU A 619 -26.02 -14.94 9.07
N THR A 620 -27.16 -15.61 9.04
CA THR A 620 -27.84 -16.02 7.81
C THR A 620 -28.49 -14.83 7.11
N GLN A 621 -28.20 -14.66 5.83
CA GLN A 621 -28.74 -13.60 4.99
C GLN A 621 -29.90 -14.12 4.14
N LYS A 622 -30.99 -13.36 4.05
CA LYS A 622 -32.01 -13.54 3.01
C LYS A 622 -31.59 -12.77 1.77
N LEU A 623 -31.52 -13.42 0.62
CA LEU A 623 -31.02 -12.80 -0.62
C LEU A 623 -32.08 -11.95 -1.35
N THR A 624 -33.29 -11.90 -0.79
CA THR A 624 -34.40 -11.02 -1.16
C THR A 624 -34.44 -9.71 -0.35
N GLU A 625 -33.69 -9.62 0.75
CA GLU A 625 -33.68 -8.45 1.65
C GLU A 625 -32.35 -7.68 1.54
N PHE A 626 -32.41 -6.36 1.79
CA PHE A 626 -31.25 -5.47 1.73
C PHE A 626 -30.65 -5.32 3.13
N GLY A 627 -29.45 -5.88 3.31
CA GLY A 627 -28.72 -5.83 4.58
C GLY A 627 -27.21 -5.88 4.37
N ALA A 628 -26.46 -5.12 5.17
CA ALA A 628 -25.01 -5.23 5.22
C ALA A 628 -24.63 -6.44 6.09
N ALA A 629 -24.23 -7.54 5.46
CA ALA A 629 -23.84 -8.75 6.15
C ALA A 629 -22.45 -8.58 6.78
N THR A 630 -22.36 -8.77 8.09
CA THR A 630 -21.05 -8.80 8.75
C THR A 630 -20.36 -10.14 8.48
N GLY A 631 -19.10 -10.05 8.03
CA GLY A 631 -18.23 -11.22 7.97
C GLY A 631 -17.87 -11.69 9.37
N GLU A 632 -17.59 -12.99 9.54
CA GLU A 632 -16.78 -13.44 10.65
C GLU A 632 -15.47 -12.63 10.56
N PRO A 633 -15.13 -11.82 11.59
CA PRO A 633 -14.06 -10.84 11.49
C PRO A 633 -12.77 -11.57 11.18
N ASP A 634 -12.04 -11.13 10.13
CA ASP A 634 -10.82 -11.80 9.70
C ASP A 634 -9.87 -11.95 10.90
N PRO A 635 -9.69 -13.18 11.42
CA PRO A 635 -9.16 -13.32 12.76
C PRO A 635 -7.62 -13.29 12.75
N VAL A 636 -7.03 -12.83 11.63
CA VAL A 636 -5.68 -12.23 11.53
C VAL A 636 -5.38 -11.31 12.72
N GLY A 637 -6.36 -10.56 13.25
CA GLY A 637 -6.18 -9.78 14.49
C GLY A 637 -5.74 -10.61 15.70
N LEU A 638 -6.31 -11.81 15.90
CA LEU A 638 -5.89 -12.74 16.98
C LEU A 638 -4.52 -13.35 16.69
N ALA A 639 -4.20 -13.65 15.42
CA ALA A 639 -2.90 -14.17 15.02
C ALA A 639 -1.77 -13.12 15.20
N LYS A 640 -2.02 -11.85 14.83
CA LYS A 640 -1.13 -10.71 15.09
C LYS A 640 -0.95 -10.46 16.59
N ALA A 641 -2.02 -10.55 17.38
CA ALA A 641 -1.96 -10.44 18.83
C ALA A 641 -1.15 -11.59 19.47
N HIS A 642 -1.31 -12.83 19.00
CA HIS A 642 -0.48 -13.97 19.40
C HIS A 642 1.01 -13.70 19.11
N ALA A 643 1.36 -13.34 17.88
CA ALA A 643 2.73 -13.07 17.49
C ALA A 643 3.37 -11.95 18.34
N SER A 644 2.65 -10.83 18.51
CA SER A 644 3.09 -9.69 19.30
C SER A 644 3.33 -10.06 20.78
N LEU A 645 2.39 -10.77 21.41
CA LEU A 645 2.53 -11.20 22.80
C LEU A 645 3.65 -12.25 23.00
N MET A 646 3.86 -13.16 22.03
CA MET A 646 4.99 -14.08 22.06
C MET A 646 6.34 -13.35 21.94
N MET A 647 6.44 -12.34 21.07
CA MET A 647 7.64 -11.50 20.97
C MET A 647 7.91 -10.72 22.28
N ILE A 648 6.88 -10.09 22.85
CA ILE A 648 6.99 -9.37 24.14
C ILE A 648 7.44 -10.32 25.28
N ALA A 649 6.93 -11.55 25.31
CA ALA A 649 7.32 -12.57 26.29
C ALA A 649 8.78 -13.02 26.11
N TRP A 650 9.13 -13.54 24.93
CA TRP A 650 10.39 -14.27 24.72
C TRP A 650 11.57 -13.38 24.32
N ILE A 651 11.35 -12.33 23.53
CA ILE A 651 12.39 -11.38 23.12
C ILE A 651 12.58 -10.34 24.22
N GLY A 652 11.48 -9.77 24.74
CA GLY A 652 11.50 -8.76 25.81
C GLY A 652 11.76 -9.35 27.19
N PHE A 653 10.70 -9.81 27.86
CA PHE A 653 10.74 -10.13 29.29
C PHE A 653 11.69 -11.29 29.64
N ALA A 654 11.71 -12.37 28.86
CA ALA A 654 12.57 -13.52 29.13
C ALA A 654 14.06 -13.14 29.02
N SER A 655 14.47 -12.50 27.92
CA SER A 655 15.85 -12.10 27.68
C SER A 655 16.37 -11.12 28.75
N ILE A 656 15.57 -10.14 29.17
CA ILE A 656 15.93 -9.21 30.25
C ILE A 656 16.04 -9.96 31.59
N GLY A 657 15.03 -10.76 31.94
CA GLY A 657 14.97 -11.47 33.22
C GLY A 657 16.07 -12.52 33.40
N ILE A 658 16.43 -13.26 32.35
CA ILE A 658 17.53 -14.24 32.39
C ILE A 658 18.89 -13.52 32.48
N THR A 659 19.11 -12.46 31.70
CA THR A 659 20.38 -11.70 31.72
C THR A 659 20.65 -11.10 33.11
N LEU A 660 19.63 -10.51 33.74
CA LEU A 660 19.70 -10.00 35.11
C LEU A 660 20.04 -11.10 36.13
N ALA A 661 19.32 -12.23 36.07
CA ALA A 661 19.56 -13.35 36.96
C ALA A 661 20.92 -14.04 36.74
N ARG A 662 21.51 -13.95 35.55
CA ARG A 662 22.83 -14.52 35.25
C ARG A 662 23.97 -13.61 35.71
N PHE A 663 24.03 -12.37 35.23
CA PHE A 663 25.24 -11.54 35.34
C PHE A 663 25.19 -10.50 36.48
N PHE A 664 24.01 -10.21 37.05
CA PHE A 664 23.79 -9.05 37.92
C PHE A 664 23.45 -9.39 39.39
N LYS A 665 23.54 -10.66 39.79
CA LYS A 665 23.34 -11.08 41.19
C LYS A 665 24.18 -10.30 42.23
N PRO A 666 25.47 -9.99 41.98
CA PRO A 666 26.34 -9.35 42.98
C PRO A 666 26.28 -7.81 42.99
N LEU A 667 25.58 -7.17 42.05
CA LEU A 667 25.73 -5.74 41.79
C LEU A 667 25.08 -4.85 42.86
N TRP A 668 24.05 -5.36 43.53
CA TRP A 668 23.34 -4.69 44.63
C TRP A 668 23.33 -5.59 45.87
N PRO A 669 24.44 -5.65 46.64
CA PRO A 669 24.52 -6.49 47.84
C PRO A 669 23.56 -6.01 48.93
N ASP A 670 23.55 -4.70 49.21
CA ASP A 670 22.83 -4.11 50.35
C ASP A 670 21.44 -3.57 50.00
N SER A 671 21.21 -3.24 48.73
CA SER A 671 19.91 -2.70 48.29
C SER A 671 18.84 -3.81 48.23
N LYS A 672 17.69 -3.55 48.86
CA LYS A 672 16.52 -4.43 48.81
C LYS A 672 15.34 -3.70 48.17
N LEU A 673 14.67 -4.36 47.22
CA LEU A 673 13.44 -3.90 46.60
C LEU A 673 12.30 -4.82 47.04
N LEU A 674 11.28 -4.27 47.72
CA LEU A 674 10.21 -5.03 48.38
C LEU A 674 10.75 -6.11 49.35
N GLY A 675 11.77 -5.76 50.14
CA GLY A 675 12.39 -6.64 51.14
C GLY A 675 13.29 -7.76 50.58
N GLN A 676 13.38 -7.91 49.24
CA GLN A 676 14.19 -8.92 48.57
C GLN A 676 15.31 -8.30 47.72
N LYS A 677 16.32 -9.08 47.33
CA LYS A 677 17.46 -8.57 46.51
C LYS A 677 16.95 -8.01 45.18
N VAL A 678 17.45 -6.83 44.77
CA VAL A 678 16.97 -6.10 43.56
C VAL A 678 16.86 -7.00 42.34
N TRP A 679 17.91 -7.73 41.99
CA TRP A 679 17.93 -8.64 40.84
C TRP A 679 16.84 -9.73 40.90
N PHE A 680 16.51 -10.22 42.10
CA PHE A 680 15.53 -11.28 42.30
C PHE A 680 14.10 -10.75 42.14
N THR A 681 13.82 -9.56 42.66
CA THR A 681 12.54 -8.87 42.48
C THR A 681 12.28 -8.55 41.01
N ILE A 682 13.27 -8.02 40.29
CA ILE A 682 13.13 -7.71 38.85
C ILE A 682 13.03 -8.99 38.02
N HIS A 683 13.89 -10.00 38.25
CA HIS A 683 13.80 -11.29 37.58
C HIS A 683 12.41 -11.93 37.75
N ARG A 684 11.87 -11.96 38.98
CA ARG A 684 10.52 -12.49 39.23
C ARG A 684 9.45 -11.70 38.49
N ALA A 685 9.53 -10.36 38.49
CA ALA A 685 8.58 -9.52 37.75
C ALA A 685 8.60 -9.83 36.25
N CYS A 686 9.79 -9.87 35.62
CA CYS A 686 9.93 -10.22 34.22
C CYS A 686 9.42 -11.64 33.90
N MET A 687 9.75 -12.64 34.72
CA MET A 687 9.31 -14.02 34.48
C MET A 687 7.79 -14.19 34.66
N VAL A 688 7.16 -13.49 35.60
CA VAL A 688 5.70 -13.48 35.75
C VAL A 688 5.02 -12.78 34.57
N SER A 689 5.53 -11.62 34.13
CA SER A 689 5.01 -10.95 32.92
C SER A 689 5.16 -11.82 31.68
N CYS A 690 6.31 -12.48 31.50
CA CYS A 690 6.54 -13.44 30.42
C CYS A 690 5.49 -14.57 30.43
N LEU A 691 5.28 -15.21 31.59
CA LEU A 691 4.27 -16.26 31.78
C LEU A 691 2.86 -15.81 31.40
N LEU A 692 2.44 -14.62 31.87
CA LEU A 692 1.12 -14.07 31.54
C LEU A 692 0.99 -13.79 30.03
N CYS A 693 2.01 -13.17 29.41
CA CYS A 693 2.00 -12.87 27.97
C CYS A 693 1.96 -14.14 27.11
N PHE A 694 2.82 -15.14 27.36
CA PHE A 694 2.84 -16.35 26.51
C PHE A 694 1.61 -17.24 26.76
N CYS A 695 1.09 -17.35 27.98
CA CYS A 695 -0.14 -18.10 28.25
C CYS A 695 -1.35 -17.45 27.54
N ALA A 696 -1.48 -16.12 27.60
CA ALA A 696 -2.53 -15.41 26.86
C ALA A 696 -2.38 -15.61 25.34
N ALA A 697 -1.16 -15.46 24.81
CA ALA A 697 -0.87 -15.69 23.38
C ALA A 697 -1.19 -17.13 22.95
N PHE A 698 -0.86 -18.13 23.77
CA PHE A 698 -1.13 -19.54 23.50
C PHE A 698 -2.65 -19.79 23.45
N ILE A 699 -3.42 -19.26 24.39
CA ILE A 699 -4.90 -19.34 24.37
C ILE A 699 -5.46 -18.69 23.09
N LEU A 700 -4.98 -17.48 22.74
CA LEU A 700 -5.44 -16.76 21.54
C LEU A 700 -5.25 -17.57 20.24
N ILE A 701 -4.14 -18.27 20.06
CA ILE A 701 -3.90 -19.03 18.82
C ILE A 701 -4.73 -20.33 18.74
N PHE A 702 -5.05 -20.96 19.88
CA PHE A 702 -6.01 -22.09 19.88
C PHE A 702 -7.45 -21.63 19.63
N VAL A 703 -7.85 -20.49 20.18
CA VAL A 703 -9.15 -19.85 19.86
C VAL A 703 -9.22 -19.46 18.38
N TYR A 704 -8.12 -18.97 17.80
CA TYR A 704 -8.00 -18.63 16.37
C TYR A 704 -8.11 -19.86 15.45
N LYS A 705 -7.30 -20.91 15.67
CA LYS A 705 -7.30 -22.08 14.78
C LYS A 705 -8.48 -23.05 15.01
N ARG A 706 -9.11 -23.03 16.20
CA ARG A 706 -10.17 -23.97 16.61
C ARG A 706 -9.80 -25.46 16.38
N GLY A 707 -8.51 -25.79 16.37
CA GLY A 707 -7.96 -27.09 15.97
C GLY A 707 -6.43 -27.09 15.96
N PHE A 708 -5.83 -28.18 15.47
CA PHE A 708 -4.38 -28.28 15.25
C PHE A 708 -3.98 -27.79 13.84
N VAL A 709 -2.68 -27.60 13.58
CA VAL A 709 -2.18 -27.14 12.28
C VAL A 709 -2.24 -28.24 11.22
N ASP A 710 -2.54 -27.86 9.97
CA ASP A 710 -2.58 -28.77 8.83
C ASP A 710 -1.19 -29.36 8.54
N THR A 711 -1.14 -30.66 8.25
CA THR A 711 0.10 -31.41 8.02
C THR A 711 0.81 -31.11 6.69
N GLY A 712 0.21 -30.28 5.82
CA GLY A 712 0.73 -29.97 4.49
C GLY A 712 1.96 -29.05 4.44
N ASN A 713 2.32 -28.37 5.53
CA ASN A 713 3.50 -27.51 5.60
C ASN A 713 4.37 -27.86 6.83
N ALA A 714 5.56 -28.41 6.56
CA ALA A 714 6.50 -28.86 7.58
C ALA A 714 6.97 -27.73 8.53
N VAL A 715 7.09 -26.48 8.05
CA VAL A 715 7.50 -25.34 8.89
C VAL A 715 6.40 -24.98 9.89
N THR A 716 5.13 -24.99 9.46
CA THR A 716 3.98 -24.70 10.33
C THR A 716 3.80 -25.78 11.40
N VAL A 717 3.97 -27.06 11.03
CA VAL A 717 3.95 -28.20 11.97
C VAL A 717 5.11 -28.10 12.96
N ALA A 718 6.32 -27.80 12.50
CA ALA A 718 7.48 -27.62 13.38
C ALA A 718 7.28 -26.45 14.35
N HIS A 719 6.80 -25.30 13.90
CA HIS A 719 6.47 -24.16 14.76
C HIS A 719 5.48 -24.54 15.87
N ALA A 720 4.37 -25.22 15.52
CA ALA A 720 3.35 -25.60 16.50
C ALA A 720 3.88 -26.61 17.54
N ILE A 721 4.63 -27.63 17.11
CA ILE A 721 5.21 -28.63 18.02
C ILE A 721 6.26 -27.98 18.93
N CYS A 722 7.17 -27.17 18.39
CA CYS A 722 8.16 -26.44 19.18
C CYS A 722 7.49 -25.47 20.17
N GLY A 723 6.45 -24.75 19.75
CA GLY A 723 5.68 -23.84 20.61
C GLY A 723 4.98 -24.54 21.77
N ILE A 724 4.43 -25.75 21.57
CA ILE A 724 3.87 -26.57 22.66
C ILE A 724 4.98 -26.98 23.64
N ILE A 725 6.10 -27.50 23.14
CA ILE A 725 7.25 -27.91 23.99
C ILE A 725 7.77 -26.72 24.82
N VAL A 726 7.97 -25.56 24.19
CA VAL A 726 8.40 -24.31 24.85
C VAL A 726 7.40 -23.87 25.92
N THR A 727 6.10 -23.96 25.64
CA THR A 727 5.04 -23.61 26.59
C THR A 727 5.05 -24.55 27.80
N CYS A 728 5.19 -25.85 27.58
CA CYS A 728 5.31 -26.84 28.67
C CYS A 728 6.55 -26.59 29.55
N LEU A 729 7.71 -26.35 28.95
CA LEU A 729 8.94 -26.02 29.69
C LEU A 729 8.81 -24.68 30.43
N GLY A 730 8.20 -23.68 29.79
CA GLY A 730 7.93 -22.35 30.34
C GLY A 730 6.97 -22.35 31.52
N ILE A 731 6.04 -23.31 31.60
CA ILE A 731 5.13 -23.51 32.74
C ILE A 731 5.78 -24.39 33.82
N ALA A 732 6.55 -25.41 33.43
CA ALA A 732 7.26 -26.27 34.39
C ALA A 732 8.28 -25.47 35.23
N ASN A 733 8.95 -24.49 34.62
CA ASN A 733 9.99 -23.72 35.30
C ASN A 733 9.51 -22.88 36.52
N PRO A 734 8.42 -22.10 36.45
CA PRO A 734 7.84 -21.44 37.62
C PRO A 734 7.23 -22.42 38.63
N ILE A 735 6.68 -23.57 38.20
CA ILE A 735 6.21 -24.61 39.13
C ILE A 735 7.39 -25.12 39.99
N MET A 736 8.53 -25.43 39.38
CA MET A 736 9.74 -25.77 40.14
C MET A 736 10.16 -24.64 41.09
N ALA A 737 10.05 -23.37 40.66
CA ALA A 737 10.40 -22.21 41.47
C ALA A 737 9.50 -21.99 42.70
N ILE A 738 8.24 -22.48 42.67
CA ILE A 738 7.36 -22.50 43.86
C ILE A 738 7.91 -23.49 44.90
N PHE A 739 8.37 -24.67 44.48
CA PHE A 739 8.98 -25.69 45.35
C PHE A 739 10.46 -25.42 45.70
N ARG A 740 10.94 -24.19 45.52
CA ARG A 740 12.35 -23.80 45.75
C ARG A 740 12.79 -24.07 47.21
N PRO A 741 13.77 -24.96 47.45
CA PRO A 741 14.23 -25.29 48.79
C PRO A 741 14.85 -24.09 49.52
N HIS A 742 14.76 -24.08 50.86
CA HIS A 742 15.36 -23.05 51.71
C HIS A 742 16.89 -22.96 51.46
N PRO A 743 17.51 -21.75 51.49
CA PRO A 743 18.96 -21.61 51.49
C PRO A 743 19.63 -22.55 52.52
N GLY A 744 20.71 -23.22 52.12
CA GLY A 744 21.45 -24.17 52.96
C GLY A 744 20.98 -25.63 52.96
N THR A 745 19.89 -25.97 52.25
CA THR A 745 19.39 -27.36 52.18
C THR A 745 20.09 -28.20 51.09
N PRO A 746 20.34 -29.52 51.29
CA PRO A 746 21.12 -30.34 50.36
C PRO A 746 20.46 -30.55 48.99
N LYS A 747 19.15 -30.37 48.87
CA LYS A 747 18.42 -30.42 47.58
C LYS A 747 18.53 -29.11 46.78
N ARG A 748 19.11 -28.05 47.33
CA ARG A 748 19.18 -26.73 46.70
C ARG A 748 20.08 -26.65 45.46
N PRO A 749 21.25 -27.31 45.38
CA PRO A 749 22.06 -27.34 44.16
C PRO A 749 21.33 -28.02 43.00
N ILE A 750 20.62 -29.12 43.27
CA ILE A 750 19.79 -29.85 42.28
C ILE A 750 18.70 -28.93 41.73
N PHE A 751 17.97 -28.23 42.61
CA PHE A 751 16.99 -27.22 42.19
C PHE A 751 17.63 -26.12 41.33
N ASN A 752 18.78 -25.57 41.75
CA ASN A 752 19.44 -24.48 41.02
C ASN A 752 19.81 -24.93 39.59
N TRP A 753 20.32 -26.15 39.41
CA TRP A 753 20.65 -26.72 38.10
C TRP A 753 19.41 -27.02 37.25
N ALA A 754 18.37 -27.63 37.82
CA ALA A 754 17.13 -27.96 37.10
C ALA A 754 16.39 -26.69 36.64
N HIS A 755 16.24 -25.70 37.53
CA HIS A 755 15.61 -24.42 37.22
C HIS A 755 16.40 -23.61 36.17
N TRP A 756 17.73 -23.63 36.25
CA TRP A 756 18.59 -23.00 35.25
C TRP A 756 18.51 -23.69 33.89
N SER A 757 18.62 -25.01 33.84
CA SER A 757 18.64 -25.77 32.58
C SER A 757 17.30 -25.71 31.85
N VAL A 758 16.18 -25.96 32.53
CA VAL A 758 14.82 -25.85 31.94
C VAL A 758 14.53 -24.42 31.49
N GLY A 759 14.87 -23.41 32.30
CA GLY A 759 14.67 -22.00 31.92
C GLY A 759 15.51 -21.56 30.71
N THR A 760 16.77 -22.01 30.63
CA THR A 760 17.66 -21.69 29.49
C THR A 760 17.21 -22.42 28.22
N LEU A 761 16.82 -23.69 28.34
CA LEU A 761 16.31 -24.49 27.22
C LEU A 761 14.99 -23.93 26.66
N ALA A 762 14.08 -23.51 27.52
CA ALA A 762 12.82 -22.87 27.12
C ALA A 762 13.07 -21.56 26.34
N HIS A 763 14.01 -20.73 26.77
CA HIS A 763 14.35 -19.48 26.08
C HIS A 763 15.01 -19.73 24.71
N LEU A 764 15.96 -20.67 24.63
CA LEU A 764 16.61 -21.06 23.38
C LEU A 764 15.60 -21.60 22.36
N LEU A 765 14.78 -22.57 22.75
CA LEU A 765 13.73 -23.14 21.89
C LEU A 765 12.65 -22.10 21.56
N GLY A 766 12.38 -21.15 22.46
CA GLY A 766 11.48 -20.03 22.21
C GLY A 766 11.96 -19.13 21.07
N LEU A 767 13.24 -18.76 21.05
CA LEU A 767 13.83 -18.00 19.94
C LEU A 767 13.75 -18.77 18.60
N VAL A 768 14.06 -20.07 18.59
CA VAL A 768 13.90 -20.92 17.40
C VAL A 768 12.45 -20.96 16.93
N THR A 769 11.49 -21.06 17.87
CA THR A 769 10.05 -21.07 17.57
C THR A 769 9.60 -19.75 16.94
N VAL A 770 10.14 -18.60 17.37
CA VAL A 770 9.87 -17.29 16.75
C VAL A 770 10.40 -17.24 15.30
N PHE A 771 11.61 -17.73 15.02
CA PHE A 771 12.10 -17.83 13.63
C PHE A 771 11.20 -18.70 12.75
N LEU A 772 10.75 -19.85 13.25
CA LEU A 772 9.80 -20.72 12.52
C LEU A 772 8.44 -20.03 12.30
N GLY A 773 8.01 -19.17 13.23
CA GLY A 773 6.76 -18.39 13.11
C GLY A 773 6.86 -17.29 12.04
N ILE A 774 7.98 -16.56 11.99
CA ILE A 774 8.26 -15.58 10.93
C ILE A 774 8.36 -16.27 9.57
N GLY A 775 9.04 -17.42 9.51
CA GLY A 775 9.12 -18.29 8.32
C GLY A 775 7.80 -18.93 7.88
N TYR A 776 6.71 -18.76 8.64
CA TYR A 776 5.35 -19.10 8.22
C TYR A 776 4.59 -17.87 7.69
N GLN A 777 4.75 -16.69 8.29
CA GLN A 777 4.15 -15.44 7.81
C GLN A 777 4.60 -15.09 6.37
N THR A 778 5.80 -15.48 5.98
CA THR A 778 6.33 -15.34 4.60
C THR A 778 5.50 -16.05 3.52
N SER A 779 4.62 -16.99 3.90
CA SER A 779 3.72 -17.69 2.95
C SER A 779 2.35 -17.01 2.77
N LEU A 780 2.07 -15.95 3.52
CA LEU A 780 0.79 -15.22 3.50
C LEU A 780 0.94 -13.76 3.02
N LEU A 781 2.13 -13.16 3.14
CA LEU A 781 2.38 -11.74 2.83
C LEU A 781 3.65 -11.58 1.98
N SER A 782 3.46 -11.45 0.66
CA SER A 782 4.54 -11.17 -0.29
C SER A 782 5.07 -9.74 -0.15
N GLY A 783 6.37 -9.58 0.13
CA GLY A 783 7.07 -8.28 0.11
C GLY A 783 7.73 -7.90 1.44
N LEU A 784 6.99 -7.94 2.56
CA LEU A 784 7.52 -7.52 3.88
C LEU A 784 8.36 -8.60 4.57
N ALA A 785 8.29 -9.84 4.09
CA ALA A 785 8.88 -11.06 4.63
C ALA A 785 10.38 -10.99 4.99
N SER A 786 11.19 -10.30 4.20
CA SER A 786 12.66 -10.29 4.36
C SER A 786 13.11 -9.55 5.62
N TYR A 787 12.49 -8.41 5.94
CA TYR A 787 13.00 -7.49 6.96
C TYR A 787 12.88 -8.04 8.38
N SER A 788 11.72 -8.62 8.76
CA SER A 788 11.51 -9.20 10.09
C SER A 788 12.50 -10.33 10.42
N PHE A 789 12.90 -11.13 9.43
CA PHE A 789 13.94 -12.15 9.58
C PHE A 789 15.31 -11.53 9.89
N PHE A 790 15.72 -10.50 9.13
CA PHE A 790 17.00 -9.81 9.37
C PHE A 790 17.02 -9.04 10.70
N ILE A 791 15.90 -8.45 11.12
CA ILE A 791 15.78 -7.78 12.43
C ILE A 791 15.91 -8.79 13.57
N MET A 792 15.29 -9.97 13.47
CA MET A 792 15.48 -11.05 14.43
C MET A 792 16.92 -11.58 14.47
N LEU A 793 17.56 -11.73 13.31
CA LEU A 793 18.97 -12.14 13.23
C LEU A 793 19.88 -11.11 13.90
N ALA A 794 19.67 -9.82 13.64
CA ALA A 794 20.39 -8.72 14.28
C ALA A 794 20.18 -8.70 15.81
N PHE A 795 18.95 -8.93 16.29
CA PHE A 795 18.66 -9.09 17.71
C PHE A 795 19.45 -10.25 18.35
N VAL A 796 19.52 -11.42 17.71
CA VAL A 796 20.27 -12.58 18.23
C VAL A 796 21.77 -12.27 18.30
N ILE A 797 22.34 -11.66 17.25
CA ILE A 797 23.75 -11.24 17.23
C ILE A 797 24.01 -10.25 18.36
N PHE A 798 23.18 -9.21 18.51
CA PHE A 798 23.28 -8.24 19.60
C PHE A 798 23.20 -8.92 20.98
N HIS A 799 22.24 -9.82 21.20
CA HIS A 799 22.06 -10.52 22.46
C HIS A 799 23.29 -11.36 22.85
N VAL A 800 23.84 -12.13 21.90
CA VAL A 800 25.04 -12.95 22.09
C VAL A 800 26.27 -12.08 22.36
N VAL A 801 26.49 -11.02 21.58
CA VAL A 801 27.62 -10.08 21.79
C VAL A 801 27.55 -9.46 23.18
N MET A 802 26.38 -9.00 23.62
CA MET A 802 26.22 -8.40 24.95
C MET A 802 26.46 -9.43 26.08
N TRP A 803 26.04 -10.69 25.91
CA TRP A 803 26.36 -11.76 26.86
C TRP A 803 27.86 -12.07 26.93
N VAL A 804 28.57 -12.10 25.81
CA VAL A 804 30.03 -12.25 25.78
C VAL A 804 30.71 -11.08 26.50
N LEU A 805 30.28 -9.85 26.25
CA LEU A 805 30.80 -8.67 26.96
C LEU A 805 30.54 -8.74 28.47
N PHE A 806 29.35 -9.16 28.92
CA PHE A 806 29.05 -9.33 30.35
C PHE A 806 29.90 -10.43 31.01
N GLU A 807 30.19 -11.53 30.32
CA GLU A 807 31.06 -12.61 30.79
C GLU A 807 32.52 -12.13 30.88
N VAL A 808 33.06 -11.50 29.83
CA VAL A 808 34.43 -10.95 29.80
C VAL A 808 34.63 -9.90 30.90
N MET A 809 33.68 -8.98 31.10
CA MET A 809 33.72 -8.02 32.21
C MET A 809 33.65 -8.71 33.59
N GLY A 810 32.94 -9.84 33.71
CA GLY A 810 32.94 -10.66 34.92
C GLY A 810 34.34 -11.21 35.23
N ARG A 811 34.97 -11.87 34.26
CA ARG A 811 36.32 -12.44 34.41
C ARG A 811 37.39 -11.38 34.69
N MET A 812 37.30 -10.20 34.06
CA MET A 812 38.20 -9.07 34.32
C MET A 812 38.01 -8.44 35.71
N ALA A 813 36.83 -8.58 36.34
CA ALA A 813 36.61 -8.16 37.72
C ALA A 813 37.19 -9.19 38.71
N GLU A 814 37.01 -10.48 38.44
CA GLU A 814 37.57 -11.59 39.24
C GLU A 814 39.11 -11.55 39.26
N SER A 815 39.76 -11.34 38.11
CA SER A 815 41.24 -11.32 38.03
C SER A 815 41.89 -10.18 38.79
N LYS A 816 41.21 -9.03 38.96
CA LYS A 816 41.71 -7.89 39.73
C LYS A 816 41.68 -8.11 41.26
N VAL A 817 40.80 -8.97 41.75
CA VAL A 817 40.70 -9.28 43.19
C VAL A 817 41.81 -10.24 43.62
N ALA A 818 42.24 -11.15 42.75
CA ALA A 818 43.28 -12.15 43.03
C ALA A 818 44.72 -11.60 43.17
N VAL A 819 44.93 -10.29 42.96
CA VAL A 819 46.29 -9.67 42.87
C VAL A 819 46.69 -8.89 44.13
N LYS A 820 45.82 -8.76 45.15
CA LYS A 820 46.21 -8.15 46.44
C LYS A 820 47.08 -9.13 47.26
N PRO A 821 48.34 -8.80 47.62
CA PRO A 821 49.16 -9.63 48.50
C PRO A 821 48.58 -9.65 49.93
N ALA A 822 48.67 -10.80 50.60
CA ALA A 822 48.36 -10.89 52.01
C ALA A 822 49.41 -10.13 52.84
N LEU A 823 48.96 -9.35 53.83
CA LEU A 823 49.84 -8.76 54.84
C LEU A 823 50.33 -9.85 55.81
N PRO A 824 51.55 -9.72 56.37
CA PRO A 824 52.14 -10.76 57.21
C PRO A 824 51.39 -10.90 58.54
N GLN A 825 51.12 -12.15 58.94
CA GLN A 825 50.60 -12.47 60.27
C GLN A 825 51.67 -12.18 61.33
N GLN A 826 51.29 -11.54 62.45
CA GLN A 826 52.08 -11.59 63.68
C GLN A 826 51.89 -12.96 64.35
N PRO A 827 52.90 -13.45 65.10
CA PRO A 827 52.92 -14.82 65.60
C PRO A 827 51.97 -15.02 66.80
N ASP A 828 51.28 -16.15 66.79
CA ASP A 828 50.49 -16.64 67.93
C ASP A 828 51.39 -17.01 69.11
N THR A 829 50.93 -16.72 70.33
CA THR A 829 51.51 -17.27 71.56
C THR A 829 50.68 -18.46 72.01
N ASP A 830 51.17 -19.65 71.62
CA ASP A 830 51.29 -20.92 72.35
C ASP A 830 50.24 -21.40 73.40
N PRO A 831 50.15 -22.73 73.62
CA PRO A 831 48.86 -23.40 73.64
C PRO A 831 48.44 -23.94 75.02
N ASN A 832 47.21 -24.47 75.10
CA ASN A 832 46.89 -25.50 76.08
C ASN A 832 46.26 -26.73 75.38
N PRO A 833 46.85 -27.93 75.49
CA PRO A 833 46.33 -29.14 74.88
C PRO A 833 45.43 -29.91 75.85
N ASP A 834 44.31 -30.44 75.37
CA ASP A 834 43.69 -31.64 75.96
C ASP A 834 42.85 -32.42 74.93
N GLU A 835 43.23 -33.69 74.79
CA GLU A 835 42.46 -34.86 74.30
C GLU A 835 42.15 -35.07 72.78
N PRO A 836 42.07 -36.36 72.33
CA PRO A 836 42.68 -36.73 71.05
C PRO A 836 41.91 -37.69 70.10
N GLY A 837 42.35 -37.74 68.83
CA GLY A 837 41.97 -38.75 67.83
C GLY A 837 40.63 -38.48 67.11
N ARG A 838 40.31 -39.06 65.94
CA ARG A 838 40.99 -40.02 65.04
C ARG A 838 40.16 -40.09 63.74
N SER A 839 40.65 -40.11 62.49
CA SER A 839 42.00 -40.01 61.90
C SER A 839 41.90 -39.54 60.42
N ASN A 840 43.06 -39.42 59.74
CA ASN A 840 43.29 -39.25 58.30
C ASN A 840 42.12 -39.56 57.33
N ASP A 841 41.82 -38.62 56.43
CA ASP A 841 41.57 -38.92 55.02
C ASP A 841 41.91 -37.73 54.12
N MET A 842 42.41 -38.02 52.91
CA MET A 842 42.89 -37.03 51.94
C MET A 842 41.76 -36.63 50.97
N PRO A 843 41.31 -35.36 50.91
CA PRO A 843 40.24 -34.98 50.00
C PRO A 843 40.75 -34.85 48.56
N LEU A 844 40.31 -35.80 47.75
CA LEU A 844 40.33 -35.78 46.29
C LEU A 844 39.80 -34.43 45.73
N LYS A 845 40.50 -33.85 44.75
CA LYS A 845 40.05 -32.63 44.04
C LYS A 845 38.69 -32.84 43.37
N THR A 846 37.64 -32.32 44.00
CA THR A 846 36.34 -32.07 43.35
C THR A 846 36.18 -30.56 43.18
N ALA A 847 36.23 -30.09 41.93
CA ALA A 847 36.00 -28.69 41.59
C ALA A 847 34.50 -28.39 41.67
N GLY A 848 34.06 -27.73 42.74
CA GLY A 848 32.66 -27.34 42.94
C GLY A 848 32.27 -27.33 44.41
N GLY A 849 32.67 -26.27 45.14
CA GLY A 849 32.29 -26.06 46.54
C GLY A 849 31.87 -24.61 46.77
N ASP A 850 30.64 -24.42 47.28
CA ASP A 850 30.13 -23.12 47.73
C ASP A 850 30.92 -22.62 48.95
N SER A 851 31.56 -21.44 48.86
CA SER A 851 32.10 -20.74 50.02
C SER A 851 31.08 -19.74 50.59
N ASN A 852 30.17 -20.26 51.41
CA ASN A 852 29.49 -19.44 52.42
C ASN A 852 30.49 -19.17 53.55
N GLN A 853 31.18 -18.03 53.54
CA GLN A 853 32.03 -17.62 54.66
C GLN A 853 31.78 -16.16 55.04
N GLN A 854 31.41 -15.99 56.31
CA GLN A 854 31.33 -14.76 57.11
C GLN A 854 31.35 -13.40 56.38
N LEU A 855 30.16 -12.79 56.22
CA LEU A 855 30.05 -11.34 56.06
C LEU A 855 30.16 -10.67 57.44
N ALA A 856 31.38 -10.57 57.96
CA ALA A 856 31.70 -9.67 59.06
C ALA A 856 32.04 -8.29 58.49
N ASN A 857 31.54 -7.23 59.13
CA ASN A 857 31.61 -5.84 58.72
C ASN A 857 32.90 -5.44 57.99
N THR A 858 32.77 -4.94 56.77
CA THR A 858 33.74 -4.03 56.16
C THR A 858 33.00 -3.16 55.15
N ASP A 859 33.18 -1.84 55.21
CA ASP A 859 32.62 -0.92 54.22
C ASP A 859 33.29 -1.17 52.86
N THR A 860 32.59 -1.85 51.95
CA THR A 860 33.12 -2.14 50.61
C THR A 860 32.57 -1.18 49.58
N GLU A 861 33.47 -0.38 49.00
CA GLU A 861 33.24 0.36 47.76
C GLU A 861 32.63 -0.53 46.66
N PRO A 862 31.80 0.01 45.75
CA PRO A 862 31.27 -0.76 44.64
C PRO A 862 32.42 -1.33 43.79
N PRO A 863 32.38 -2.61 43.40
CA PRO A 863 33.51 -3.28 42.76
C PRO A 863 33.94 -2.57 41.48
N ALA A 864 35.25 -2.43 41.29
CA ALA A 864 35.84 -1.70 40.16
C ALA A 864 35.26 -2.16 38.81
N GLY A 865 34.50 -1.28 38.15
CA GLY A 865 33.77 -1.59 36.90
C GLY A 865 32.25 -1.70 37.04
N ALA A 866 31.68 -1.59 38.25
CA ALA A 866 30.23 -1.62 38.48
C ALA A 866 29.46 -0.58 37.64
N ALA A 867 29.98 0.65 37.52
CA ALA A 867 29.38 1.71 36.70
C ALA A 867 29.36 1.34 35.20
N ALA A 868 30.47 0.83 34.66
CA ALA A 868 30.52 0.36 33.27
C ALA A 868 29.56 -0.81 33.02
N LYS A 869 29.45 -1.74 33.97
CA LYS A 869 28.52 -2.88 33.88
C LYS A 869 27.05 -2.44 33.95
N MET A 870 26.76 -1.36 34.68
CA MET A 870 25.44 -0.70 34.69
C MET A 870 25.12 0.02 33.38
N ILE A 871 26.06 0.77 32.81
CA ILE A 871 25.89 1.42 31.49
C ILE A 871 25.60 0.35 30.43
N LEU A 872 26.35 -0.74 30.43
CA LEU A 872 26.16 -1.85 29.49
C LEU A 872 24.81 -2.58 29.71
N LEU A 873 24.30 -2.67 30.94
CA LEU A 873 22.94 -3.14 31.22
C LEU A 873 21.87 -2.20 30.65
N CYS A 874 22.03 -0.89 30.79
CA CYS A 874 21.10 0.09 30.22
C CYS A 874 21.09 0.00 28.68
N ILE A 875 22.27 -0.07 28.04
CA ILE A 875 22.39 -0.29 26.59
C ILE A 875 21.70 -1.59 26.17
N TYR A 876 21.89 -2.68 26.93
CA TYR A 876 21.24 -3.95 26.66
C TYR A 876 19.71 -3.84 26.72
N VAL A 877 19.16 -3.26 27.79
CA VAL A 877 17.70 -3.11 27.95
C VAL A 877 17.10 -2.20 26.87
N VAL A 878 17.75 -1.07 26.55
CA VAL A 878 17.31 -0.17 25.47
C VAL A 878 17.35 -0.87 24.12
N GLY A 879 18.42 -1.61 23.81
CA GLY A 879 18.51 -2.39 22.57
C GLY A 879 17.44 -3.47 22.45
N VAL A 880 17.20 -4.26 23.50
CA VAL A 880 16.11 -5.25 23.52
C VAL A 880 14.74 -4.60 23.27
N VAL A 881 14.47 -3.45 23.91
CA VAL A 881 13.20 -2.72 23.72
C VAL A 881 13.09 -2.14 22.31
N ALA A 882 14.17 -1.60 21.73
CA ALA A 882 14.17 -1.08 20.37
C ALA A 882 13.90 -2.19 19.34
N PHE A 883 14.61 -3.32 19.41
CA PHE A 883 14.34 -4.48 18.54
C PHE A 883 12.91 -5.00 18.69
N LEU A 884 12.41 -5.08 19.94
CA LEU A 884 11.04 -5.51 20.21
C LEU A 884 9.99 -4.55 19.61
N ILE A 885 10.17 -3.23 19.75
CA ILE A 885 9.26 -2.23 19.17
C ILE A 885 9.26 -2.37 17.64
N CYS A 886 10.43 -2.41 17.00
CA CYS A 886 10.52 -2.59 15.55
C CYS A 886 9.76 -3.85 15.09
N LEU A 887 10.02 -5.00 15.72
CA LEU A 887 9.37 -6.28 15.35
C LEU A 887 7.86 -6.25 15.56
N VAL A 888 7.37 -5.70 16.68
CA VAL A 888 5.92 -5.58 16.94
C VAL A 888 5.26 -4.58 15.99
N VAL A 889 5.92 -3.48 15.64
CA VAL A 889 5.40 -2.50 14.68
C VAL A 889 5.35 -3.11 13.28
N PHE A 890 6.40 -3.79 12.81
CA PHE A 890 6.38 -4.47 11.51
C PHE A 890 5.31 -5.57 11.42
N VAL A 891 5.05 -6.32 12.50
CA VAL A 891 3.99 -7.35 12.56
C VAL A 891 2.59 -6.77 12.81
N GLY A 892 2.49 -5.51 13.23
CA GLY A 892 1.21 -4.81 13.44
C GLY A 892 0.77 -3.95 12.26
N LEU A 893 1.72 -3.47 11.44
CA LEU A 893 1.47 -2.67 10.23
C LEU A 893 1.38 -3.54 8.96
N ALA A 894 2.09 -4.68 8.92
CA ALA A 894 1.72 -5.82 8.08
C ALA A 894 0.44 -6.45 8.64
#